data_AF-J4IAQ4-F1
#
_entry.id   AF-J4IAQ4-F1
#
_cell.length_a   1.000
_cell.length_b   1.000
_cell.length_c   1.000
_cell.angle_alpha   90.00
_cell.angle_beta   90.00
_cell.angle_gamma   90.00
#
_symmetry.space_group_name_H-M   'P 1'
#
loop_
_entity.id
_entity.type
_entity.pdbx_description
1 polymer ?
#
loop_
_entity_poly.entity_id
_entity_poly.type
_entity_poly.pdbx_seq_one_letter_code
_entity_poly.pdbx_strand_id
1 'polypeptide(L)'
;MAKEEKEPPPIYELHPPEWLPRAHSMADLGYTGYYPPKPGDEEETLTEINMKNGLILNLSVPAETYSAQDTIKNSLLHNNAISELEDLMRQIFVRRAESVPAIPPSSFRMPSRVTLNDTKRKTWFTDLADPDVPLYKLGKNVPHGAKGHDLLDLLHTNNVAIPRAVWFLRVFGGNETAGLRNKPGYNPTQYSLEWANVVTSYMKKQLSEIALPSAPRPGLNIKQTFKSVLADTDSRERWISRFTYCLELLRTFYAEGLVDNRAFLTWLVQQMGSCNLAQLGFVARLADEYLDGMLVSRALTHHFVEASLNKLMEIRTTSAKEHLQNLEATIKDLVSRCFLALPDAFVSPRIWVMHSAVLEETLSETFATSSSESASEQCVQALRQTYLDHFSDVKRRNEAMLFRHLPPRVVGSLTSALSDIKLLNSLSGKTDMDTVMFFDTSSETQTTFSRKLDILLTWSVTSLQYGDHRPYAAACLLREWRKKVGERAIRHEAASPDEYIQDEVFDWLDTSSDAAEPENLPAVALLFGQLVKHGLFSYQGYVQRLIARGELGLLFGQEVHSRHRDFLRWIAIHSSDSSLIRQRRVTLYGVRARETPEDHNEREVRKEIRALLPELFGGVPSSGETLQTMFWASCSTLLTAPRYEQVRTMKQWLLPILRKHIASRGSGEDAGSHDVLKTFTLAVVLMARTKCYGSMLEASSI
;
A
#
# COMPACT_ATOMS: atom_id res chain seq x y z
N MET A 1 -22.68 -98.60 24.96
CA MET A 1 -22.19 -97.58 25.92
C MET A 1 -20.68 -97.68 25.99
N ALA A 2 -19.97 -96.94 25.14
CA ALA A 2 -18.52 -96.82 25.23
C ALA A 2 -18.22 -95.70 26.24
N LYS A 3 -17.37 -95.99 27.24
CA LYS A 3 -16.83 -95.00 28.18
C LYS A 3 -15.85 -94.13 27.39
N GLU A 4 -16.23 -92.90 27.10
CA GLU A 4 -15.27 -91.85 26.72
C GLU A 4 -14.41 -91.57 27.96
N GLU A 5 -13.16 -92.00 27.90
CA GLU A 5 -12.11 -91.55 28.81
C GLU A 5 -11.99 -90.03 28.64
N LYS A 6 -12.43 -89.27 29.65
CA LYS A 6 -12.20 -87.83 29.69
C LYS A 6 -10.69 -87.61 29.80
N GLU A 7 -10.09 -87.11 28.73
CA GLU A 7 -8.73 -86.58 28.75
C GLU A 7 -8.59 -85.59 29.93
N PRO A 8 -7.49 -85.67 30.70
CA PRO A 8 -7.26 -84.71 31.78
C PRO A 8 -7.25 -83.29 31.20
N PRO A 9 -7.79 -82.30 31.93
CA PRO A 9 -7.76 -80.92 31.47
C PRO A 9 -6.31 -80.49 31.20
N PRO A 10 -6.06 -79.72 30.13
CA PRO A 10 -4.72 -79.29 29.78
C PRO A 10 -4.10 -78.51 30.94
N ILE A 11 -2.84 -78.82 31.25
CA ILE A 11 -2.07 -78.10 32.26
C ILE A 11 -1.94 -76.65 31.80
N TYR A 12 -2.21 -75.70 32.71
CA TYR A 12 -2.09 -74.27 32.41
C TYR A 12 -0.64 -73.93 32.06
N GLU A 13 -0.40 -73.43 30.85
CA GLU A 13 0.89 -72.92 30.41
C GLU A 13 0.92 -71.39 30.51
N LEU A 14 1.98 -70.88 31.13
CA LEU A 14 2.25 -69.45 31.26
C LEU A 14 2.67 -68.88 29.89
N HIS A 15 1.77 -68.13 29.24
CA HIS A 15 2.05 -67.44 27.98
C HIS A 15 2.19 -65.92 28.17
N PRO A 16 3.07 -65.26 27.41
CA PRO A 16 3.14 -63.80 27.38
C PRO A 16 1.87 -63.19 26.75
N PRO A 17 1.57 -61.91 27.03
CA PRO A 17 0.47 -61.21 26.37
C PRO A 17 0.61 -61.18 24.84
N GLU A 18 -0.51 -61.28 24.12
CA GLU A 18 -0.52 -61.33 22.64
C GLU A 18 0.14 -60.12 21.95
N TRP A 19 0.17 -58.98 22.63
CA TRP A 19 0.76 -57.75 22.13
C TRP A 19 2.28 -57.66 22.36
N LEU A 20 2.88 -58.53 23.19
CA LEU A 20 4.29 -58.47 23.53
C LEU A 20 5.13 -59.11 22.40
N PRO A 21 5.97 -58.33 21.70
CA PRO A 21 6.82 -58.90 20.65
C PRO A 21 7.89 -59.81 21.27
N ARG A 22 8.27 -60.85 20.52
CA ARG A 22 9.44 -61.66 20.85
C ARG A 22 10.69 -60.79 20.84
N ALA A 23 11.65 -61.10 21.72
CA ALA A 23 12.92 -60.38 21.80
C ALA A 23 13.71 -60.46 20.49
N HIS A 24 13.51 -61.54 19.72
CA HIS A 24 14.08 -61.71 18.39
C HIS A 24 13.08 -62.44 17.48
N SER A 25 13.10 -62.12 16.17
CA SER A 25 12.17 -62.70 15.19
C SER A 25 12.49 -64.17 14.85
N MET A 26 13.77 -64.52 14.75
CA MET A 26 14.24 -65.87 14.36
C MET A 26 14.81 -66.72 15.52
N ALA A 27 15.64 -66.16 16.41
CA ALA A 27 16.23 -66.89 17.52
C ALA A 27 15.27 -67.01 18.72
N ASP A 28 15.32 -68.16 19.41
CA ASP A 28 14.53 -68.38 20.63
C ASP A 28 15.21 -67.73 21.85
N LEU A 29 15.08 -66.41 21.93
CA LEU A 29 15.56 -65.59 23.06
C LEU A 29 14.42 -65.22 24.03
N GLY A 30 13.24 -65.83 23.86
CA GLY A 30 12.06 -65.50 24.64
C GLY A 30 11.49 -64.10 24.36
N TYR A 31 10.91 -63.51 25.40
CA TYR A 31 10.18 -62.24 25.33
C TYR A 31 10.83 -61.22 26.27
N THR A 32 10.89 -59.97 25.85
CA THR A 32 11.51 -58.90 26.63
C THR A 32 10.71 -58.66 27.93
N GLY A 33 11.37 -58.80 29.08
CA GLY A 33 10.75 -58.60 30.39
C GLY A 33 9.81 -59.72 30.85
N TYR A 34 9.78 -60.86 30.14
CA TYR A 34 8.97 -62.02 30.51
C TYR A 34 9.83 -63.28 30.57
N TYR A 35 10.02 -63.78 31.80
CA TYR A 35 10.91 -64.90 32.12
C TYR A 35 10.11 -65.98 32.86
N PRO A 36 9.43 -66.89 32.16
CA PRO A 36 8.71 -67.99 32.80
C PRO A 36 9.71 -69.01 33.37
N PRO A 37 9.38 -69.71 34.47
CA PRO A 37 10.23 -70.78 35.00
C PRO A 37 10.44 -71.87 33.97
N LYS A 38 11.69 -72.31 33.77
CA LYS A 38 12.02 -73.40 32.82
C LYS A 38 12.46 -74.67 33.58
N PRO A 39 12.02 -75.85 33.13
CA PRO A 39 12.54 -77.11 33.64
C PRO A 39 14.04 -77.21 33.36
N GLY A 40 14.87 -77.04 34.39
CA GLY A 40 16.35 -77.05 34.27
C GLY A 40 17.04 -75.77 34.72
N ASP A 41 16.29 -74.73 35.12
CA ASP A 41 16.89 -73.59 35.81
C ASP A 41 17.52 -74.03 37.15
N GLU A 42 18.53 -73.29 37.62
CA GLU A 42 19.25 -73.62 38.86
C GLU A 42 18.33 -73.63 40.09
N GLU A 43 17.24 -72.87 40.05
CA GLU A 43 16.19 -72.83 41.07
C GLU A 43 15.31 -74.09 41.08
N GLU A 44 15.04 -74.68 39.92
CA GLU A 44 14.20 -75.88 39.76
C GLU A 44 15.00 -77.18 39.97
N THR A 45 16.34 -77.09 39.99
CA THR A 45 17.24 -78.25 40.11
C THR A 45 17.65 -78.47 41.57
N LEU A 46 16.97 -79.41 42.24
CA LEU A 46 17.19 -79.75 43.66
C LEU A 46 18.46 -80.59 43.88
N THR A 47 19.62 -79.94 43.90
CA THR A 47 20.89 -80.59 44.27
C THR A 47 21.02 -80.75 45.79
N GLU A 48 21.76 -81.76 46.24
CA GLU A 48 21.97 -82.03 47.67
C GLU A 48 22.60 -80.83 48.41
N ILE A 49 23.50 -80.10 47.73
CA ILE A 49 24.16 -78.91 48.25
C ILE A 49 23.15 -77.77 48.42
N ASN A 50 22.33 -77.49 47.40
CA ASN A 50 21.32 -76.43 47.44
C ASN A 50 20.25 -76.71 48.51
N MET A 51 19.84 -77.97 48.70
CA MET A 51 18.87 -78.33 49.73
C MET A 51 19.40 -78.19 51.16
N LYS A 52 20.70 -78.45 51.38
CA LYS A 52 21.31 -78.36 52.72
C LYS A 52 21.73 -76.95 53.11
N ASN A 53 22.21 -76.16 52.14
CA ASN A 53 22.83 -74.86 52.41
C ASN A 53 22.00 -73.66 51.91
N GLY A 54 20.89 -73.92 51.20
CA GLY A 54 20.14 -72.90 50.47
C GLY A 54 20.75 -72.58 49.10
N LEU A 55 19.92 -72.11 48.17
CA LEU A 55 20.39 -71.63 46.87
C LEU A 55 20.95 -70.21 47.02
N ILE A 56 22.24 -70.03 46.69
CA ILE A 56 22.88 -68.73 46.62
C ILE A 56 23.31 -68.51 45.17
N LEU A 57 22.63 -67.58 44.49
CA LEU A 57 22.99 -67.19 43.14
C LEU A 57 24.28 -66.37 43.17
N ASN A 58 25.22 -66.71 42.28
CA ASN A 58 26.42 -65.90 42.13
C ASN A 58 26.06 -64.55 41.50
N LEU A 59 26.74 -63.50 41.96
CA LEU A 59 26.66 -62.19 41.32
C LEU A 59 27.17 -62.30 39.87
N SER A 60 26.35 -61.89 38.90
CA SER A 60 26.76 -61.85 37.49
C SER A 60 27.92 -60.89 37.25
N VAL A 61 28.12 -59.90 38.13
CA VAL A 61 29.21 -58.92 38.07
C VAL A 61 29.84 -58.77 39.46
N PRO A 62 31.17 -58.86 39.62
CA PRO A 62 31.84 -58.84 40.93
C PRO A 62 31.69 -57.54 41.75
N ALA A 63 31.35 -56.42 41.10
CA ALA A 63 31.36 -55.08 41.69
C ALA A 63 30.03 -54.33 41.44
N GLU A 64 28.91 -54.99 41.72
CA GLU A 64 27.56 -54.46 41.42
C GLU A 64 27.22 -53.13 42.11
N THR A 65 27.82 -52.86 43.28
CA THR A 65 27.54 -51.66 44.09
C THR A 65 28.43 -50.47 43.75
N TYR A 66 29.36 -50.61 42.80
CA TYR A 66 30.30 -49.56 42.44
C TYR A 66 29.67 -48.55 41.47
N SER A 67 30.01 -47.27 41.66
CA SER A 67 29.63 -46.23 40.71
C SER A 67 30.57 -46.22 39.51
N ALA A 68 30.01 -46.24 38.30
CA ALA A 68 30.76 -46.10 37.04
C ALA A 68 31.04 -44.62 36.66
N GLN A 69 30.85 -43.67 37.58
CA GLN A 69 30.93 -42.23 37.31
C GLN A 69 32.27 -41.81 36.69
N ASP A 70 33.40 -42.25 37.23
CA ASP A 70 34.72 -41.85 36.72
C ASP A 70 35.00 -42.45 35.34
N THR A 71 34.61 -43.71 35.12
CA THR A 71 34.74 -44.38 33.81
C THR A 71 33.93 -43.68 32.73
N ILE A 72 32.66 -43.35 33.03
CA ILE A 72 31.77 -42.65 32.09
C ILE A 72 32.27 -41.23 31.86
N LYS A 73 32.66 -40.50 32.91
CA LYS A 73 33.17 -39.14 32.80
C LYS A 73 34.43 -39.07 31.92
N ASN A 74 35.36 -40.00 32.10
CA ASN A 74 36.55 -40.08 31.25
C ASN A 74 36.19 -40.38 29.80
N SER A 75 35.23 -41.29 29.56
CA SER A 75 34.76 -41.60 28.21
C SER A 75 34.03 -40.43 27.55
N LEU A 76 33.35 -39.58 28.31
CA LEU A 76 32.65 -38.40 27.79
C LEU A 76 33.60 -37.22 27.53
N LEU A 77 34.65 -37.06 28.35
CA LEU A 77 35.60 -35.94 28.26
C LEU A 77 36.76 -36.20 27.29
N HIS A 78 37.21 -37.45 27.17
CA HIS A 78 38.43 -37.80 26.45
C HIS A 78 38.19 -38.68 25.21
N ASN A 79 37.06 -39.39 25.14
CA ASN A 79 36.70 -40.15 23.95
C ASN A 79 35.56 -39.45 23.21
N ASN A 80 35.44 -39.67 21.90
CA ASN A 80 34.36 -39.11 21.08
C ASN A 80 33.01 -39.84 21.29
N ALA A 81 32.76 -40.32 22.51
CA ALA A 81 31.69 -41.26 22.83
C ALA A 81 30.29 -40.70 22.53
N ILE A 82 30.09 -39.38 22.69
CA ILE A 82 28.81 -38.74 22.38
C ILE A 82 28.50 -38.82 20.88
N SER A 83 29.49 -38.55 20.03
CA SER A 83 29.30 -38.60 18.58
C SER A 83 29.06 -40.03 18.09
N GLU A 84 29.74 -41.01 18.68
CA GLU A 84 29.55 -42.42 18.35
C GLU A 84 28.17 -42.94 18.80
N LEU A 85 27.69 -42.51 19.97
CA LEU A 85 26.34 -42.81 20.44
C LEU A 85 25.28 -42.15 19.55
N GLU A 86 25.50 -40.92 19.10
CA GLU A 86 24.61 -40.25 18.16
C GLU A 86 24.51 -41.03 16.85
N ASP A 87 25.64 -41.43 16.28
CA ASP A 87 25.66 -42.20 15.03
C ASP A 87 24.98 -43.57 15.19
N LEU A 88 25.25 -44.28 16.30
CA LEU A 88 24.58 -45.54 16.61
C LEU A 88 23.06 -45.36 16.69
N MET A 89 22.58 -44.37 17.43
CA MET A 89 21.14 -44.09 17.56
C MET A 89 20.51 -43.71 16.23
N ARG A 90 21.20 -42.90 15.42
CA ARG A 90 20.76 -42.56 14.07
C ARG A 90 20.60 -43.80 13.19
N GLN A 91 21.59 -44.69 13.18
CA GLN A 91 21.53 -45.95 12.45
C GLN A 91 20.38 -46.86 12.93
N ILE A 92 20.12 -46.91 14.24
CA ILE A 92 18.98 -47.65 14.81
C ILE A 92 17.65 -47.06 14.32
N PHE A 93 17.50 -45.73 14.34
CA PHE A 93 16.28 -45.08 13.87
C PHE A 93 16.00 -45.30 12.38
N VAL A 94 17.05 -45.28 11.54
CA VAL A 94 16.92 -45.56 10.11
C VAL A 94 16.43 -47.00 9.89
N ARG A 95 17.10 -47.99 10.50
CA ARG A 95 16.68 -49.39 10.38
C ARG A 95 15.28 -49.63 10.93
N ARG A 96 14.92 -48.97 12.03
CA ARG A 96 13.56 -49.02 12.57
C ARG A 96 12.56 -48.49 11.55
N ALA A 97 12.79 -47.33 10.95
CA ALA A 97 11.90 -46.75 9.95
C ALA A 97 11.72 -47.65 8.73
N GLU A 98 12.79 -48.31 8.26
CA GLU A 98 12.72 -49.29 7.15
C GLU A 98 11.94 -50.56 7.53
N SER A 99 12.00 -50.98 8.79
CA SER A 99 11.31 -52.19 9.29
C SER A 99 9.83 -51.98 9.65
N VAL A 100 9.37 -50.73 9.77
CA VAL A 100 7.97 -50.43 10.10
C VAL A 100 7.09 -50.78 8.89
N PRO A 101 6.05 -51.62 9.05
CA PRO A 101 5.14 -51.95 7.96
C PRO A 101 4.48 -50.70 7.38
N ALA A 102 4.56 -50.53 6.05
CA ALA A 102 3.90 -49.44 5.36
C ALA A 102 2.37 -49.57 5.45
N ILE A 103 1.67 -48.45 5.64
CA ILE A 103 0.21 -48.41 5.61
C ILE A 103 -0.25 -48.73 4.18
N PRO A 104 -1.14 -49.73 3.98
CA PRO A 104 -1.60 -50.08 2.64
C PRO A 104 -2.39 -48.92 1.98
N PRO A 105 -2.38 -48.82 0.63
CA PRO A 105 -3.12 -47.79 -0.07
C PRO A 105 -4.63 -47.94 0.12
N SER A 106 -5.37 -46.81 0.08
CA SER A 106 -6.83 -46.79 0.28
C SER A 106 -7.56 -47.60 -0.80
N SER A 107 -8.43 -48.51 -0.36
CA SER A 107 -9.32 -49.31 -1.22
C SER A 107 -10.69 -48.68 -1.43
N PHE A 108 -10.89 -47.44 -0.99
CA PHE A 108 -12.18 -46.75 -1.05
C PHE A 108 -12.67 -46.54 -2.49
N ARG A 109 -13.94 -46.86 -2.73
CA ARG A 109 -14.65 -46.61 -4.00
C ARG A 109 -15.93 -45.83 -3.71
N MET A 110 -16.23 -44.85 -4.56
CA MET A 110 -17.49 -44.11 -4.46
C MET A 110 -18.67 -45.05 -4.73
N PRO A 111 -19.76 -44.97 -3.93
CA PRO A 111 -21.01 -45.70 -4.20
C PRO A 111 -21.50 -45.50 -5.64
N SER A 112 -21.73 -46.58 -6.38
CA SER A 112 -22.15 -46.52 -7.78
C SER A 112 -23.64 -46.21 -7.92
N ARG A 113 -24.00 -45.48 -8.98
CA ARG A 113 -25.40 -45.19 -9.33
C ARG A 113 -26.05 -46.38 -10.03
N VAL A 114 -27.30 -46.68 -9.67
CA VAL A 114 -28.12 -47.75 -10.26
C VAL A 114 -29.43 -47.17 -10.78
N THR A 115 -29.90 -47.64 -11.94
CA THR A 115 -31.23 -47.31 -12.45
C THR A 115 -32.29 -48.13 -11.70
N LEU A 116 -33.05 -47.45 -10.84
CA LEU A 116 -34.17 -48.05 -10.11
C LEU A 116 -35.50 -47.66 -10.76
N ASN A 117 -36.50 -48.55 -10.65
CA ASN A 117 -37.89 -48.22 -11.00
C ASN A 117 -38.47 -47.19 -10.02
N ASP A 118 -39.57 -46.52 -10.40
CA ASP A 118 -40.10 -45.41 -9.60
C ASP A 118 -40.56 -45.85 -8.19
N THR A 119 -41.08 -47.07 -8.04
CA THR A 119 -41.47 -47.62 -6.73
C THR A 119 -40.25 -47.81 -5.82
N LYS A 120 -39.19 -48.48 -6.29
CA LYS A 120 -37.95 -48.68 -5.51
C LYS A 120 -37.24 -47.36 -5.26
N ARG A 121 -37.32 -46.40 -6.19
CA ARG A 121 -36.79 -45.05 -5.98
C ARG A 121 -37.50 -44.35 -4.83
N LYS A 122 -38.84 -44.38 -4.80
CA LYS A 122 -39.62 -43.80 -3.69
C LYS A 122 -39.26 -44.46 -2.36
N THR A 123 -39.24 -45.80 -2.30
CA THR A 123 -38.83 -46.54 -1.10
C THR A 123 -37.42 -46.16 -0.66
N TRP A 124 -36.48 -46.04 -1.59
CA TRP A 124 -35.11 -45.64 -1.26
C TRP A 124 -35.02 -44.25 -0.63
N PHE A 125 -35.82 -43.27 -1.08
CA PHE A 125 -35.87 -41.94 -0.45
C PHE A 125 -36.57 -41.96 0.90
N THR A 126 -37.57 -42.83 1.11
CA THR A 126 -38.15 -43.08 2.42
C THR A 126 -37.12 -43.68 3.38
N ASP A 127 -36.36 -44.68 2.94
CA ASP A 127 -35.26 -45.28 3.70
C ASP A 127 -34.12 -44.28 3.96
N LEU A 128 -33.90 -43.33 3.03
CA LEU A 128 -32.95 -42.23 3.23
C LEU A 128 -33.43 -41.24 4.31
N ALA A 129 -34.74 -41.05 4.49
CA ALA A 129 -35.27 -40.21 5.56
C ALA A 129 -35.20 -40.90 6.94
N ASP A 130 -35.25 -42.23 6.96
CA ASP A 130 -35.25 -43.03 8.18
C ASP A 130 -33.85 -43.06 8.86
N PRO A 131 -33.71 -42.56 10.11
CA PRO A 131 -32.44 -42.61 10.84
C PRO A 131 -32.00 -44.04 11.19
N ASP A 132 -32.92 -44.99 11.31
CA ASP A 132 -32.64 -46.38 11.70
C ASP A 132 -32.03 -47.20 10.54
N VAL A 133 -32.13 -46.71 9.30
CA VAL A 133 -31.52 -47.34 8.14
C VAL A 133 -30.06 -46.87 7.96
N PRO A 134 -29.06 -47.77 8.08
CA PRO A 134 -27.65 -47.40 7.93
C PRO A 134 -27.26 -47.01 6.50
N LEU A 135 -26.42 -45.97 6.36
CA LEU A 135 -25.97 -45.45 5.05
C LEU A 135 -25.20 -46.49 4.21
N TYR A 136 -24.48 -47.43 4.83
CA TYR A 136 -23.74 -48.47 4.08
C TYR A 136 -24.68 -49.40 3.29
N LYS A 137 -25.94 -49.59 3.75
CA LYS A 137 -26.95 -50.35 3.01
C LYS A 137 -27.45 -49.56 1.80
N LEU A 138 -27.72 -48.26 1.99
CA LEU A 138 -28.19 -47.36 0.93
C LEU A 138 -27.15 -47.12 -0.16
N GLY A 139 -25.87 -47.06 0.20
CA GLY A 139 -24.75 -46.88 -0.72
C GLY A 139 -24.61 -47.99 -1.76
N LYS A 140 -25.22 -49.17 -1.56
CA LYS A 140 -25.14 -50.26 -2.55
C LYS A 140 -25.95 -49.96 -3.82
N ASN A 141 -27.06 -49.22 -3.70
CA ASN A 141 -28.05 -49.05 -4.77
C ASN A 141 -28.51 -47.58 -4.88
N VAL A 142 -27.58 -46.64 -5.05
CA VAL A 142 -27.91 -45.20 -5.11
C VAL A 142 -28.69 -44.90 -6.42
N PRO A 143 -29.92 -44.36 -6.36
CA PRO A 143 -30.75 -44.18 -7.55
C PRO A 143 -30.21 -43.14 -8.53
N HIS A 144 -30.34 -43.43 -9.82
CA HIS A 144 -30.19 -42.46 -10.92
C HIS A 144 -31.54 -41.78 -11.22
N GLY A 145 -31.58 -40.45 -11.45
CA GLY A 145 -32.74 -39.83 -12.13
C GLY A 145 -33.08 -38.38 -11.77
N ALA A 146 -33.11 -38.00 -10.49
CA ALA A 146 -33.47 -36.64 -10.11
C ALA A 146 -32.25 -35.70 -10.21
N LYS A 147 -32.41 -34.55 -10.87
CA LYS A 147 -31.36 -33.55 -11.09
C LYS A 147 -31.89 -32.16 -10.77
N GLY A 148 -30.99 -31.26 -10.37
CA GLY A 148 -31.32 -29.86 -10.21
C GLY A 148 -32.40 -29.62 -9.15
N HIS A 149 -33.44 -28.86 -9.51
CA HIS A 149 -34.51 -28.45 -8.59
C HIS A 149 -35.35 -29.64 -8.12
N ASP A 150 -35.67 -30.59 -9.01
CA ASP A 150 -36.50 -31.75 -8.68
C ASP A 150 -35.85 -32.64 -7.61
N LEU A 151 -34.51 -32.66 -7.55
CA LEU A 151 -33.76 -33.34 -6.52
C LEU A 151 -33.94 -32.69 -5.15
N LEU A 152 -33.89 -31.36 -5.09
CA LEU A 152 -34.09 -30.59 -3.86
C LEU A 152 -35.54 -30.72 -3.37
N ASP A 153 -36.51 -30.66 -4.29
CA ASP A 153 -37.92 -30.89 -3.99
C ASP A 153 -38.14 -32.32 -3.45
N LEU A 154 -37.47 -33.32 -4.00
CA LEU A 154 -37.60 -34.71 -3.56
C LEU A 154 -37.02 -34.94 -2.15
N LEU A 155 -35.90 -34.30 -1.81
CA LEU A 155 -35.31 -34.34 -0.47
C LEU A 155 -36.22 -33.70 0.57
N HIS A 156 -36.80 -32.55 0.24
CA HIS A 156 -37.77 -31.87 1.10
C HIS A 156 -39.07 -32.68 1.26
N THR A 157 -39.65 -33.18 0.16
CA THR A 157 -40.92 -33.92 0.18
C THR A 157 -40.84 -35.20 1.01
N ASN A 158 -39.69 -35.86 1.03
CA ASN A 158 -39.46 -37.05 1.87
C ASN A 158 -38.95 -36.70 3.28
N ASN A 159 -38.82 -35.41 3.63
CA ASN A 159 -38.33 -34.94 4.92
C ASN A 159 -36.97 -35.55 5.33
N VAL A 160 -36.02 -35.60 4.38
CA VAL A 160 -34.70 -36.21 4.62
C VAL A 160 -33.88 -35.33 5.55
N ALA A 161 -33.33 -35.89 6.63
CA ALA A 161 -32.46 -35.16 7.55
C ALA A 161 -31.23 -34.55 6.84
N ILE A 162 -30.85 -33.31 7.20
CA ILE A 162 -29.79 -32.53 6.53
C ILE A 162 -28.46 -33.30 6.35
N PRO A 163 -27.89 -33.97 7.37
CA PRO A 163 -26.63 -34.70 7.20
C PRO A 163 -26.73 -35.86 6.19
N ARG A 164 -27.88 -36.53 6.11
CA ARG A 164 -28.14 -37.63 5.17
C ARG A 164 -28.35 -37.11 3.75
N ALA A 165 -29.03 -35.96 3.61
CA ALA A 165 -29.15 -35.25 2.34
C ALA A 165 -27.77 -34.81 1.81
N VAL A 166 -26.92 -34.21 2.67
CA VAL A 166 -25.55 -33.82 2.31
C VAL A 166 -24.71 -35.03 1.90
N TRP A 167 -24.77 -36.14 2.64
CA TRP A 167 -24.11 -37.39 2.25
C TRP A 167 -24.52 -37.84 0.86
N PHE A 168 -25.84 -37.89 0.58
CA PHE A 168 -26.35 -38.29 -0.71
C PHE A 168 -25.92 -37.34 -1.83
N LEU A 169 -25.96 -36.02 -1.60
CA LEU A 169 -25.54 -35.02 -2.57
C LEU A 169 -24.02 -35.05 -2.86
N ARG A 170 -23.18 -35.39 -1.88
CA ARG A 170 -21.74 -35.63 -2.08
C ARG A 170 -21.49 -36.87 -2.92
N VAL A 171 -22.19 -37.97 -2.62
CA VAL A 171 -22.15 -39.19 -3.44
C VAL A 171 -22.62 -38.87 -4.86
N PHE A 172 -23.69 -38.08 -4.98
CA PHE A 172 -24.22 -37.62 -6.24
C PHE A 172 -23.15 -36.83 -7.01
N GLY A 173 -22.65 -35.70 -6.51
CA GLY A 173 -21.67 -34.87 -7.22
C GLY A 173 -20.33 -35.55 -7.49
N GLY A 174 -19.88 -36.41 -6.57
CA GLY A 174 -18.69 -37.23 -6.77
C GLY A 174 -18.81 -38.19 -7.95
N ASN A 175 -19.99 -38.77 -8.17
CA ASN A 175 -20.24 -39.61 -9.35
C ASN A 175 -20.32 -38.79 -10.66
N GLU A 176 -20.80 -37.54 -10.64
CA GLU A 176 -20.84 -36.69 -11.85
C GLU A 176 -19.45 -36.22 -12.26
N THR A 177 -18.60 -35.92 -11.28
CA THR A 177 -17.23 -35.47 -11.52
C THR A 177 -16.27 -36.62 -11.80
N ALA A 178 -16.54 -37.85 -11.35
CA ALA A 178 -15.65 -39.00 -11.53
C ALA A 178 -15.24 -39.24 -12.98
N GLY A 179 -16.17 -39.12 -13.93
CA GLY A 179 -15.88 -39.29 -15.37
C GLY A 179 -15.22 -38.08 -16.04
N LEU A 180 -15.19 -36.92 -15.37
CA LEU A 180 -14.61 -35.67 -15.87
C LEU A 180 -13.16 -35.48 -15.42
N ARG A 181 -12.76 -36.08 -14.30
CA ARG A 181 -11.42 -35.95 -13.69
C ARG A 181 -10.26 -36.37 -14.60
N ASN A 182 -10.50 -37.29 -15.52
CA ASN A 182 -9.47 -37.80 -16.45
C ASN A 182 -9.43 -37.04 -17.78
N LYS A 183 -10.26 -36.00 -17.96
CA LYS A 183 -10.32 -35.22 -19.20
C LYS A 183 -9.32 -34.04 -19.15
N PRO A 184 -8.63 -33.72 -20.26
CA PRO A 184 -7.78 -32.54 -20.33
C PRO A 184 -8.63 -31.27 -20.17
N GLY A 185 -8.19 -30.35 -19.30
CA GLY A 185 -8.94 -29.12 -18.97
C GLY A 185 -9.94 -29.24 -17.82
N TYR A 186 -9.95 -30.34 -17.06
CA TYR A 186 -10.80 -30.49 -15.87
C TYR A 186 -10.50 -29.41 -14.83
N ASN A 187 -11.52 -28.61 -14.50
CA ASN A 187 -11.47 -27.69 -13.38
C ASN A 187 -12.20 -28.29 -12.16
N PRO A 188 -11.50 -28.57 -11.05
CA PRO A 188 -12.11 -29.10 -9.84
C PRO A 188 -13.25 -28.24 -9.26
N THR A 189 -13.23 -26.92 -9.47
CA THR A 189 -14.23 -25.98 -8.92
C THR A 189 -15.43 -25.77 -9.83
N GLN A 190 -15.42 -26.30 -11.06
CA GLN A 190 -16.52 -26.10 -12.00
C GLN A 190 -17.83 -26.68 -11.47
N TYR A 191 -17.78 -27.84 -10.81
CA TYR A 191 -18.98 -28.48 -10.28
C TYR A 191 -19.63 -27.68 -9.15
N SER A 192 -18.84 -27.10 -8.24
CA SER A 192 -19.38 -26.26 -7.16
C SER A 192 -19.99 -24.96 -7.68
N LEU A 193 -19.46 -24.42 -8.79
CA LEU A 193 -20.06 -23.28 -9.49
C LEU A 193 -21.38 -23.64 -10.17
N GLU A 194 -21.43 -24.76 -10.90
CA GLU A 194 -22.68 -25.25 -11.51
C GLU A 194 -23.74 -25.55 -10.44
N TRP A 195 -23.33 -26.16 -9.32
CA TRP A 195 -24.19 -26.43 -8.18
C TRP A 195 -24.69 -25.14 -7.52
N ALA A 196 -23.83 -24.13 -7.38
CA ALA A 196 -24.23 -22.79 -6.91
C ALA A 196 -25.34 -22.20 -7.79
N ASN A 197 -25.23 -22.32 -9.11
CA ASN A 197 -26.25 -21.84 -10.04
C ASN A 197 -27.59 -22.60 -9.88
N VAL A 198 -27.55 -23.91 -9.64
CA VAL A 198 -28.76 -24.71 -9.36
C VAL A 198 -29.43 -24.24 -8.07
N VAL A 199 -28.69 -24.11 -6.97
CA VAL A 199 -29.23 -23.72 -5.67
C VAL A 199 -29.80 -22.30 -5.71
N THR A 200 -29.06 -21.35 -6.28
CA THR A 200 -29.50 -19.96 -6.42
C THR A 200 -30.70 -19.80 -7.37
N SER A 201 -30.74 -20.55 -8.47
CA SER A 201 -31.90 -20.60 -9.38
C SER A 201 -33.14 -21.17 -8.69
N TYR A 202 -32.98 -22.22 -7.88
CA TYR A 202 -34.07 -22.81 -7.11
C TYR A 202 -34.63 -21.83 -6.09
N MET A 203 -33.76 -21.15 -5.33
CA MET A 203 -34.18 -20.11 -4.38
C MET A 203 -34.88 -18.95 -5.09
N LYS A 204 -34.35 -18.51 -6.25
CA LYS A 204 -34.97 -17.46 -7.06
C LYS A 204 -36.38 -17.86 -7.52
N LYS A 205 -36.57 -19.12 -7.94
CA LYS A 205 -37.90 -19.67 -8.29
C LYS A 205 -38.85 -19.59 -7.09
N GLN A 206 -38.42 -20.05 -5.90
CA GLN A 206 -39.24 -19.99 -4.70
C GLN A 206 -39.60 -18.56 -4.28
N LEU A 207 -38.67 -17.61 -4.37
CA LEU A 207 -38.93 -16.19 -4.11
C LEU A 207 -39.90 -15.57 -5.12
N SER A 208 -39.82 -15.98 -6.40
CA SER A 208 -40.72 -15.47 -7.45
C SER A 208 -42.19 -15.83 -7.25
N GLU A 209 -42.48 -16.85 -6.43
CA GLU A 209 -43.84 -17.21 -6.02
C GLU A 209 -44.46 -16.17 -5.06
N ILE A 210 -43.63 -15.34 -4.41
CA ILE A 210 -44.03 -14.19 -3.59
C ILE A 210 -44.12 -12.94 -4.48
N ALA A 211 -45.09 -12.92 -5.38
CA ALA A 211 -45.32 -11.78 -6.27
C ALA A 211 -46.35 -10.79 -5.67
N LEU A 212 -46.07 -9.49 -5.76
CA LEU A 212 -47.03 -8.42 -5.48
C LEU A 212 -47.99 -8.21 -6.67
N PRO A 213 -49.21 -7.69 -6.45
CA PRO A 213 -50.13 -7.37 -7.55
C PRO A 213 -49.51 -6.30 -8.47
N SER A 214 -49.36 -6.61 -9.76
CA SER A 214 -49.10 -5.58 -10.78
C SER A 214 -50.42 -4.92 -11.19
N ALA A 215 -50.36 -3.64 -11.58
CA ALA A 215 -51.53 -2.90 -12.04
C ALA A 215 -52.31 -3.71 -13.11
N PRO A 216 -53.66 -3.75 -13.05
CA PRO A 216 -54.45 -4.53 -13.99
C PRO A 216 -54.19 -4.03 -15.41
N ARG A 217 -53.73 -4.91 -16.31
CA ARG A 217 -53.70 -4.62 -17.73
C ARG A 217 -55.14 -4.62 -18.25
N PRO A 218 -55.57 -3.63 -19.06
CA PRO A 218 -56.92 -3.63 -19.62
C PRO A 218 -57.18 -4.93 -20.39
N GLY A 219 -58.22 -5.69 -20.00
CA GLY A 219 -58.66 -6.89 -20.72
C GLY A 219 -58.51 -8.24 -20.00
N LEU A 220 -57.95 -8.32 -18.78
CA LEU A 220 -57.87 -9.57 -18.00
C LEU A 220 -58.87 -9.61 -16.83
N ASN A 221 -59.59 -10.73 -16.69
CA ASN A 221 -60.53 -10.96 -15.58
C ASN A 221 -59.79 -10.95 -14.22
N ILE A 222 -60.10 -9.93 -13.40
CA ILE A 222 -59.49 -9.62 -12.08
C ILE A 222 -59.45 -10.81 -11.11
N LYS A 223 -60.39 -11.77 -11.24
CA LYS A 223 -60.51 -12.93 -10.34
C LYS A 223 -59.54 -14.09 -10.64
N GLN A 224 -58.94 -14.15 -11.82
CA GLN A 224 -58.04 -15.25 -12.22
C GLN A 224 -56.55 -14.86 -12.21
N THR A 225 -56.23 -13.60 -11.90
CA THR A 225 -54.86 -13.08 -12.12
C THR A 225 -53.96 -13.17 -10.87
N PHE A 226 -54.50 -13.49 -9.68
CA PHE A 226 -53.73 -13.41 -8.44
C PHE A 226 -54.05 -14.50 -7.42
N LYS A 227 -53.06 -15.35 -7.12
CA LYS A 227 -53.02 -16.21 -5.93
C LYS A 227 -51.63 -16.06 -5.30
N SER A 228 -51.48 -15.11 -4.39
CA SER A 228 -50.24 -14.97 -3.61
C SER A 228 -50.10 -16.21 -2.74
N VAL A 229 -48.98 -16.93 -2.85
CA VAL A 229 -48.72 -18.17 -2.10
C VAL A 229 -48.77 -17.96 -0.59
N LEU A 230 -48.54 -16.72 -0.14
CA LEU A 230 -48.56 -16.35 1.28
C LEU A 230 -49.95 -15.93 1.80
N ALA A 231 -50.95 -15.80 0.93
CA ALA A 231 -52.30 -15.37 1.33
C ALA A 231 -53.15 -16.50 1.91
N ASP A 232 -52.94 -17.74 1.47
CA ASP A 232 -53.62 -18.93 1.97
C ASP A 232 -52.74 -19.66 3.01
N THR A 233 -53.33 -20.06 4.13
CA THR A 233 -52.61 -20.58 5.30
C THR A 233 -51.86 -21.87 4.97
N ASP A 234 -52.52 -22.82 4.30
CA ASP A 234 -51.94 -24.12 3.96
C ASP A 234 -50.80 -23.98 2.93
N SER A 235 -50.98 -23.13 1.91
CA SER A 235 -49.92 -22.88 0.93
C SER A 235 -48.73 -22.13 1.53
N ARG A 236 -48.99 -21.22 2.47
CA ARG A 236 -47.96 -20.49 3.21
C ARG A 236 -47.10 -21.45 4.03
N GLU A 237 -47.71 -22.34 4.81
CA GLU A 237 -46.97 -23.30 5.63
C GLU A 237 -46.11 -24.25 4.79
N ARG A 238 -46.65 -24.76 3.68
CA ARG A 238 -45.89 -25.60 2.75
C ARG A 238 -44.70 -24.85 2.13
N TRP A 239 -44.91 -23.61 1.72
CA TRP A 239 -43.85 -22.78 1.16
C TRP A 239 -42.77 -22.48 2.22
N ILE A 240 -43.16 -22.11 3.45
CA ILE A 240 -42.23 -21.85 4.55
C ILE A 240 -41.41 -23.09 4.87
N SER A 241 -42.05 -24.27 4.97
CA SER A 241 -41.35 -25.54 5.21
C SER A 241 -40.30 -25.81 4.12
N ARG A 242 -40.67 -25.66 2.84
CA ARG A 242 -39.77 -25.88 1.71
C ARG A 242 -38.61 -24.88 1.68
N PHE A 243 -38.90 -23.61 1.93
CA PHE A 243 -37.87 -22.57 1.94
C PHE A 243 -36.92 -22.73 3.12
N THR A 244 -37.43 -23.06 4.31
CA THR A 244 -36.62 -23.31 5.52
C THR A 244 -35.66 -24.48 5.30
N TYR A 245 -36.15 -25.59 4.76
CA TYR A 245 -35.32 -26.75 4.43
C TYR A 245 -34.22 -26.39 3.41
N CYS A 246 -34.54 -25.57 2.41
CA CYS A 246 -33.57 -25.07 1.45
C CYS A 246 -32.48 -24.20 2.11
N LEU A 247 -32.84 -23.36 3.10
CA LEU A 247 -31.89 -22.54 3.85
C LEU A 247 -30.97 -23.40 4.74
N GLU A 248 -31.52 -24.43 5.39
CA GLU A 248 -30.72 -25.36 6.19
C GLU A 248 -29.69 -26.12 5.35
N LEU A 249 -30.09 -26.59 4.16
CA LEU A 249 -29.16 -27.17 3.20
C LEU A 249 -28.11 -26.16 2.75
N LEU A 250 -28.51 -24.93 2.39
CA LEU A 250 -27.60 -23.88 1.97
C LEU A 250 -26.51 -23.58 3.02
N ARG A 251 -26.87 -23.51 4.31
CA ARG A 251 -25.90 -23.30 5.40
C ARG A 251 -24.80 -24.33 5.37
N THR A 252 -25.17 -25.62 5.28
CA THR A 252 -24.19 -26.69 5.18
C THR A 252 -23.38 -26.63 3.89
N PHE A 253 -24.02 -26.29 2.77
CA PHE A 253 -23.32 -26.19 1.48
C PHE A 253 -22.30 -25.06 1.44
N TYR A 254 -22.64 -23.91 2.04
CA TYR A 254 -21.75 -22.75 2.11
C TYR A 254 -20.59 -23.00 3.07
N ALA A 255 -20.87 -23.52 4.28
CA ALA A 255 -19.85 -23.81 5.28
C ALA A 255 -18.83 -24.86 4.82
N GLU A 256 -19.27 -25.85 4.04
CA GLU A 256 -18.41 -26.94 3.55
C GLU A 256 -17.86 -26.69 2.13
N GLY A 257 -18.15 -25.54 1.49
CA GLY A 257 -17.67 -25.19 0.16
C GLY A 257 -18.25 -26.04 -0.99
N LEU A 258 -19.41 -26.68 -0.78
CA LEU A 258 -20.16 -27.41 -1.82
C LEU A 258 -20.76 -26.45 -2.85
N VAL A 259 -21.17 -25.26 -2.41
CA VAL A 259 -21.58 -24.14 -3.26
C VAL A 259 -20.41 -23.16 -3.36
N ASP A 260 -20.13 -22.66 -4.56
CA ASP A 260 -19.14 -21.58 -4.71
C ASP A 260 -19.63 -20.31 -3.99
N ASN A 261 -18.91 -19.93 -2.92
CA ASN A 261 -19.28 -18.81 -2.07
C ASN A 261 -19.38 -17.50 -2.84
N ARG A 262 -18.47 -17.25 -3.79
CA ARG A 262 -18.45 -16.01 -4.56
C ARG A 262 -19.67 -15.91 -5.48
N ALA A 263 -20.02 -16.98 -6.18
CA ALA A 263 -21.19 -17.04 -7.05
C ALA A 263 -22.48 -16.84 -6.26
N PHE A 264 -22.61 -17.51 -5.11
CA PHE A 264 -23.76 -17.34 -4.23
C PHE A 264 -23.90 -15.89 -3.72
N LEU A 265 -22.83 -15.30 -3.20
CA LEU A 265 -22.86 -13.92 -2.69
C LEU A 265 -23.16 -12.92 -3.80
N THR A 266 -22.60 -13.12 -5.00
CA THR A 266 -22.90 -12.27 -6.17
C THR A 266 -24.39 -12.33 -6.53
N TRP A 267 -24.98 -13.52 -6.53
CA TRP A 267 -26.42 -13.70 -6.76
C TRP A 267 -27.24 -13.03 -5.65
N LEU A 268 -26.86 -13.16 -4.38
CA LEU A 268 -27.55 -12.56 -3.24
C LEU A 268 -27.61 -11.03 -3.35
N VAL A 269 -26.50 -10.39 -3.71
CA VAL A 269 -26.45 -8.94 -3.96
C VAL A 269 -27.34 -8.55 -5.14
N GLN A 270 -27.33 -9.32 -6.22
CA GLN A 270 -28.23 -9.08 -7.36
C GLN A 270 -29.70 -9.25 -6.97
N GLN A 271 -30.04 -10.25 -6.15
CA GLN A 271 -31.41 -10.43 -5.65
C GLN A 271 -31.85 -9.30 -4.74
N MET A 272 -30.96 -8.75 -3.90
CA MET A 272 -31.28 -7.58 -3.08
C MET A 272 -31.73 -6.39 -3.95
N GLY A 273 -31.07 -6.19 -5.10
CA GLY A 273 -31.46 -5.15 -6.06
C GLY A 273 -32.78 -5.43 -6.79
N SER A 274 -33.05 -6.68 -7.18
CA SER A 274 -34.22 -7.04 -8.00
C SER A 274 -35.47 -7.46 -7.22
N CYS A 275 -35.36 -7.73 -5.92
CA CYS A 275 -36.48 -8.23 -5.12
C CYS A 275 -37.60 -7.18 -4.95
N ASN A 276 -38.85 -7.62 -4.85
CA ASN A 276 -39.97 -6.76 -4.50
C ASN A 276 -40.06 -6.55 -2.96
N LEU A 277 -40.88 -5.60 -2.49
CA LEU A 277 -41.00 -5.32 -1.05
C LEU A 277 -41.47 -6.52 -0.20
N ALA A 278 -42.25 -7.45 -0.77
CA ALA A 278 -42.67 -8.65 -0.05
C ALA A 278 -41.55 -9.70 0.06
N GLN A 279 -40.68 -9.78 -0.94
CA GLN A 279 -39.49 -10.64 -0.93
C GLN A 279 -38.37 -10.06 -0.07
N LEU A 280 -38.29 -8.73 0.05
CA LEU A 280 -37.22 -8.01 0.73
C LEU A 280 -37.01 -8.47 2.17
N GLY A 281 -38.07 -8.84 2.89
CA GLY A 281 -37.94 -9.40 4.25
C GLY A 281 -37.10 -10.67 4.30
N PHE A 282 -37.33 -11.61 3.37
CA PHE A 282 -36.57 -12.85 3.28
C PHE A 282 -35.15 -12.62 2.79
N VAL A 283 -34.98 -11.76 1.79
CA VAL A 283 -33.66 -11.45 1.21
C VAL A 283 -32.79 -10.67 2.19
N ALA A 284 -33.35 -9.72 2.94
CA ALA A 284 -32.61 -8.96 3.95
C ALA A 284 -32.13 -9.86 5.10
N ARG A 285 -32.95 -10.83 5.54
CA ARG A 285 -32.53 -11.82 6.55
C ARG A 285 -31.46 -12.76 6.03
N LEU A 286 -31.56 -13.16 4.77
CA LEU A 286 -30.51 -13.95 4.14
C LEU A 286 -29.21 -13.13 4.00
N ALA A 287 -29.31 -11.85 3.64
CA ALA A 287 -28.17 -10.94 3.55
C ALA A 287 -27.50 -10.68 4.89
N ASP A 288 -28.29 -10.62 5.97
CA ASP A 288 -27.80 -10.53 7.34
C ASP A 288 -26.95 -11.74 7.74
N GLU A 289 -27.43 -12.94 7.44
CA GLU A 289 -26.74 -14.20 7.76
C GLU A 289 -25.39 -14.35 7.03
N TYR A 290 -25.30 -13.86 5.78
CA TYR A 290 -24.10 -13.97 4.94
C TYR A 290 -23.34 -12.64 4.77
N LEU A 291 -23.57 -11.67 5.67
CA LEU A 291 -22.99 -10.33 5.59
C LEU A 291 -21.46 -10.37 5.59
N ASP A 292 -20.86 -11.12 6.51
CA ASP A 292 -19.40 -11.22 6.65
C ASP A 292 -18.72 -11.68 5.37
N GLY A 293 -19.35 -12.59 4.62
CA GLY A 293 -18.86 -13.05 3.32
C GLY A 293 -18.85 -11.93 2.26
N MET A 294 -19.83 -11.02 2.29
CA MET A 294 -19.89 -9.87 1.37
C MET A 294 -18.86 -8.80 1.73
N LEU A 295 -18.60 -8.61 3.03
CA LEU A 295 -17.64 -7.65 3.57
C LEU A 295 -16.17 -7.97 3.22
N VAL A 296 -15.87 -9.17 2.71
CA VAL A 296 -14.52 -9.49 2.21
C VAL A 296 -14.18 -8.70 0.95
N SER A 297 -15.16 -8.28 0.16
CA SER A 297 -14.94 -7.61 -1.12
C SER A 297 -15.67 -6.29 -1.23
N ARG A 298 -14.91 -5.20 -1.45
CA ARG A 298 -15.47 -3.88 -1.77
C ARG A 298 -16.44 -3.93 -2.94
N ALA A 299 -16.15 -4.73 -3.98
CA ALA A 299 -17.01 -4.81 -5.16
C ALA A 299 -18.40 -5.38 -4.83
N LEU A 300 -18.49 -6.39 -3.97
CA LEU A 300 -19.77 -6.95 -3.52
C LEU A 300 -20.48 -6.01 -2.55
N THR A 301 -19.76 -5.51 -1.54
CA THR A 301 -20.30 -4.59 -0.53
C THR A 301 -20.85 -3.31 -1.17
N HIS A 302 -20.15 -2.75 -2.16
CA HIS A 302 -20.59 -1.55 -2.87
C HIS A 302 -21.97 -1.73 -3.52
N HIS A 303 -22.15 -2.80 -4.31
CA HIS A 303 -23.42 -3.08 -4.98
C HIS A 303 -24.51 -3.47 -3.99
N PHE A 304 -24.15 -4.14 -2.89
CA PHE A 304 -25.08 -4.48 -1.81
C PHE A 304 -25.61 -3.24 -1.10
N VAL A 305 -24.73 -2.30 -0.77
CA VAL A 305 -25.08 -1.01 -0.17
C VAL A 305 -25.96 -0.21 -1.12
N GLU A 306 -25.63 -0.15 -2.42
CA GLU A 306 -26.45 0.53 -3.42
C GLU A 306 -27.87 -0.07 -3.47
N ALA A 307 -27.98 -1.39 -3.54
CA ALA A 307 -29.27 -2.07 -3.53
C ALA A 307 -30.05 -1.79 -2.23
N SER A 308 -29.38 -1.82 -1.09
CA SER A 308 -29.98 -1.58 0.23
C SER A 308 -30.50 -0.15 0.38
N LEU A 309 -29.74 0.85 -0.07
CA LEU A 309 -30.15 2.26 -0.04
C LEU A 309 -31.33 2.53 -0.99
N ASN A 310 -31.34 1.90 -2.17
CA ASN A 310 -32.48 1.97 -3.08
C ASN A 310 -33.75 1.35 -2.46
N LYS A 311 -33.64 0.18 -1.82
CA LYS A 311 -34.77 -0.46 -1.13
C LYS A 311 -35.26 0.36 0.06
N LEU A 312 -34.35 1.00 0.79
CA LEU A 312 -34.68 1.90 1.88
C LEU A 312 -35.49 3.12 1.38
N MET A 313 -35.10 3.71 0.26
CA MET A 313 -35.87 4.77 -0.40
C MET A 313 -37.25 4.27 -0.84
N GLU A 314 -37.32 3.08 -1.45
CA GLU A 314 -38.58 2.45 -1.87
C GLU A 314 -39.55 2.30 -0.69
N ILE A 315 -39.08 1.79 0.47
CA ILE A 315 -39.87 1.67 1.70
C ILE A 315 -40.39 3.04 2.16
N ARG A 316 -39.52 4.06 2.17
CA ARG A 316 -39.88 5.42 2.62
C ARG A 316 -40.93 6.09 1.73
N THR A 317 -40.94 5.77 0.44
CA THR A 317 -41.92 6.30 -0.53
C THR A 317 -43.24 5.53 -0.58
N THR A 318 -43.29 4.32 -0.01
CA THR A 318 -44.46 3.43 -0.13
C THR A 318 -45.53 3.77 0.91
N SER A 319 -46.81 3.68 0.52
CA SER A 319 -47.96 3.92 1.41
C SER A 319 -48.08 2.94 2.59
N ALA A 320 -47.38 1.80 2.52
CA ALA A 320 -47.33 0.77 3.56
C ALA A 320 -46.18 0.95 4.58
N LYS A 321 -45.52 2.12 4.62
CA LYS A 321 -44.37 2.40 5.50
C LYS A 321 -44.60 1.99 6.95
N GLU A 322 -45.79 2.24 7.50
CA GLU A 322 -46.13 1.93 8.90
C GLU A 322 -45.99 0.43 9.24
N HIS A 323 -46.19 -0.45 8.26
CA HIS A 323 -46.09 -1.90 8.46
C HIS A 323 -44.68 -2.45 8.22
N LEU A 324 -43.76 -1.61 7.71
CA LEU A 324 -42.41 -2.00 7.29
C LEU A 324 -41.31 -1.48 8.22
N GLN A 325 -41.66 -0.93 9.39
CA GLN A 325 -40.70 -0.33 10.34
C GLN A 325 -39.58 -1.29 10.74
N ASN A 326 -39.90 -2.56 11.03
CA ASN A 326 -38.90 -3.56 11.39
C ASN A 326 -37.95 -3.89 10.23
N LEU A 327 -38.47 -3.91 9.00
CA LEU A 327 -37.67 -4.14 7.81
C LEU A 327 -36.77 -2.93 7.51
N GLU A 328 -37.30 -1.72 7.69
CA GLU A 328 -36.53 -0.47 7.61
C GLU A 328 -35.37 -0.50 8.61
N ALA A 329 -35.64 -0.84 9.88
CA ALA A 329 -34.61 -0.96 10.92
C ALA A 329 -33.55 -2.01 10.56
N THR A 330 -33.95 -3.15 10.00
CA THR A 330 -33.02 -4.20 9.56
C THR A 330 -32.06 -3.69 8.48
N ILE A 331 -32.59 -2.98 7.47
CA ILE A 331 -31.77 -2.46 6.38
C ILE A 331 -30.86 -1.34 6.87
N LYS A 332 -31.34 -0.46 7.76
CA LYS A 332 -30.51 0.57 8.40
C LYS A 332 -29.34 -0.06 9.16
N ASP A 333 -29.60 -1.12 9.92
CA ASP A 333 -28.57 -1.84 10.68
C ASP A 333 -27.55 -2.54 9.75
N LEU A 334 -28.01 -3.20 8.67
CA LEU A 334 -27.12 -3.79 7.66
C LEU A 334 -26.23 -2.73 6.98
N VAL A 335 -26.79 -1.58 6.61
CA VAL A 335 -26.04 -0.48 6.01
C VAL A 335 -25.03 0.09 7.01
N SER A 336 -25.40 0.24 8.28
CA SER A 336 -24.53 0.74 9.34
C SER A 336 -23.35 -0.21 9.59
N ARG A 337 -23.61 -1.53 9.66
CA ARG A 337 -22.55 -2.55 9.80
C ARG A 337 -21.61 -2.57 8.58
N CYS A 338 -22.15 -2.45 7.36
CA CYS A 338 -21.34 -2.29 6.15
C CYS A 338 -20.46 -1.02 6.21
N PHE A 339 -21.00 0.08 6.70
CA PHE A 339 -20.28 1.36 6.78
C PHE A 339 -19.12 1.31 7.78
N LEU A 340 -19.33 0.69 8.93
CA LEU A 340 -18.28 0.51 9.94
C LEU A 340 -17.18 -0.43 9.45
N ALA A 341 -17.54 -1.53 8.77
CA ALA A 341 -16.57 -2.51 8.29
C ALA A 341 -15.79 -2.06 7.04
N LEU A 342 -16.46 -1.44 6.06
CA LEU A 342 -15.86 -1.01 4.79
C LEU A 342 -16.41 0.35 4.32
N PRO A 343 -15.92 1.48 4.90
CA PRO A 343 -16.36 2.82 4.50
C PRO A 343 -16.05 3.12 3.02
N ASP A 344 -14.98 2.55 2.46
CA ASP A 344 -14.60 2.72 1.06
C ASP A 344 -15.65 2.22 0.05
N ALA A 345 -16.55 1.32 0.45
CA ALA A 345 -17.64 0.84 -0.38
C ALA A 345 -18.69 1.94 -0.65
N PHE A 346 -18.75 2.98 0.18
CA PHE A 346 -19.67 4.12 0.06
C PHE A 346 -19.10 5.27 -0.78
N VAL A 347 -17.87 5.13 -1.27
CA VAL A 347 -17.20 6.10 -2.14
C VAL A 347 -17.67 5.89 -3.59
N SER A 348 -18.79 6.53 -3.94
CA SER A 348 -19.35 6.59 -5.31
C SER A 348 -20.15 7.88 -5.52
N PRO A 349 -19.80 8.72 -6.51
CA PRO A 349 -20.50 9.97 -6.80
C PRO A 349 -22.00 9.79 -7.08
N ARG A 350 -22.36 8.72 -7.81
CA ARG A 350 -23.75 8.44 -8.20
C ARG A 350 -24.62 8.16 -6.98
N ILE A 351 -24.18 7.24 -6.12
CA ILE A 351 -24.89 6.85 -4.90
C ILE A 351 -24.95 8.04 -3.94
N TRP A 352 -23.85 8.79 -3.82
CA TRP A 352 -23.78 9.94 -2.92
C TRP A 352 -24.80 11.03 -3.28
N VAL A 353 -24.93 11.37 -4.57
CA VAL A 353 -25.93 12.36 -5.00
C VAL A 353 -27.36 11.91 -4.70
N MET A 354 -27.66 10.61 -4.84
CA MET A 354 -29.01 10.08 -4.68
C MET A 354 -29.39 9.83 -3.21
N HIS A 355 -28.43 9.42 -2.37
CA HIS A 355 -28.73 8.86 -1.04
C HIS A 355 -28.01 9.54 0.12
N SER A 356 -27.17 10.56 -0.09
CA SER A 356 -26.40 11.22 0.98
C SER A 356 -27.25 11.67 2.17
N ALA A 357 -28.41 12.31 1.93
CA ALA A 357 -29.30 12.75 3.00
C ALA A 357 -29.88 11.58 3.81
N VAL A 358 -30.30 10.51 3.14
CA VAL A 358 -30.82 9.31 3.79
C VAL A 358 -29.71 8.59 4.56
N LEU A 359 -28.49 8.59 4.02
CA LEU A 359 -27.33 8.00 4.66
C LEU A 359 -26.93 8.78 5.92
N GLU A 360 -26.94 10.11 5.88
CA GLU A 360 -26.68 10.96 7.04
C GLU A 360 -27.74 10.79 8.14
N GLU A 361 -29.02 10.70 7.76
CA GLU A 361 -30.14 10.47 8.67
C GLU A 361 -30.09 9.07 9.31
N THR A 362 -30.00 8.01 8.49
CA THR A 362 -29.99 6.62 8.96
C THR A 362 -28.86 6.34 9.92
N LEU A 363 -27.68 6.86 9.59
CA LEU A 363 -26.52 6.62 10.41
C LEU A 363 -26.56 7.50 11.67
N SER A 364 -27.09 8.73 11.63
CA SER A 364 -27.29 9.54 12.84
C SER A 364 -28.29 8.93 13.83
N GLU A 365 -29.37 8.32 13.34
CA GLU A 365 -30.39 7.67 14.16
C GLU A 365 -29.90 6.38 14.84
N THR A 366 -29.05 5.60 14.15
CA THR A 366 -28.57 4.30 14.66
C THR A 366 -27.68 4.45 15.89
N PHE A 367 -26.94 5.56 16.01
CA PHE A 367 -26.07 5.83 17.16
C PHE A 367 -26.72 6.71 18.24
N ALA A 368 -27.97 7.15 18.05
CA ALA A 368 -28.72 7.93 19.04
C ALA A 368 -29.54 7.04 20.00
N THR A 369 -29.89 5.82 19.60
CA THR A 369 -30.82 4.92 20.30
C THR A 369 -30.17 3.97 21.31
N SER A 370 -28.84 3.94 21.41
CA SER A 370 -28.11 3.07 22.36
C SER A 370 -27.80 3.79 23.68
N SER A 371 -28.83 4.14 24.45
CA SER A 371 -28.69 4.77 25.77
C SER A 371 -29.36 3.96 26.88
N SER A 372 -28.66 2.92 27.36
CA SER A 372 -28.90 2.33 28.69
C SER A 372 -27.81 1.29 29.01
N GLU A 373 -26.67 1.75 29.53
CA GLU A 373 -25.84 1.10 30.57
C GLU A 373 -24.43 1.74 30.64
N SER A 374 -24.06 2.20 31.84
CA SER A 374 -22.91 3.10 32.12
C SER A 374 -21.52 2.56 31.77
N ALA A 375 -21.35 1.25 31.56
CA ALA A 375 -20.08 0.66 31.12
C ALA A 375 -19.90 0.69 29.58
N SER A 376 -20.99 0.88 28.83
CA SER A 376 -20.99 0.89 27.36
C SER A 376 -20.67 2.27 26.78
N GLU A 377 -20.77 3.35 27.57
CA GLU A 377 -20.67 4.72 27.07
C GLU A 377 -19.33 5.04 26.41
N GLN A 378 -18.20 4.56 26.95
CA GLN A 378 -16.88 4.80 26.35
C GLN A 378 -16.69 4.07 25.02
N CYS A 379 -17.14 2.81 24.93
CA CYS A 379 -17.09 2.04 23.68
C CYS A 379 -18.04 2.62 22.63
N VAL A 380 -19.25 3.01 23.03
CA VAL A 380 -20.23 3.67 22.15
C VAL A 380 -19.70 5.02 21.68
N GLN A 381 -19.03 5.78 22.54
CA GLN A 381 -18.42 7.06 22.18
C GLN A 381 -17.22 6.88 21.22
N ALA A 382 -16.38 5.87 21.45
CA ALA A 382 -15.28 5.54 20.54
C ALA A 382 -15.79 5.11 19.16
N LEU A 383 -16.80 4.22 19.11
CA LEU A 383 -17.46 3.81 17.87
C LEU A 383 -18.09 5.01 17.15
N ARG A 384 -18.74 5.91 17.89
CA ARG A 384 -19.32 7.15 17.34
C ARG A 384 -18.25 8.06 16.74
N GLN A 385 -17.07 8.17 17.36
CA GLN A 385 -15.96 8.95 16.81
C GLN A 385 -15.39 8.33 15.55
N THR A 386 -15.06 7.02 15.57
CA THR A 386 -14.61 6.30 14.36
C THR A 386 -15.62 6.44 13.23
N TYR A 387 -16.90 6.38 13.56
CA TYR A 387 -17.98 6.57 12.62
C TYR A 387 -17.99 7.99 12.01
N LEU A 388 -17.89 9.04 12.84
CA LEU A 388 -17.85 10.44 12.37
C LEU A 388 -16.63 10.70 11.48
N ASP A 389 -15.47 10.14 11.85
CA ASP A 389 -14.24 10.24 11.07
C ASP A 389 -14.42 9.58 9.70
N HIS A 390 -14.92 8.35 9.66
CA HIS A 390 -15.22 7.63 8.41
C HIS A 390 -16.24 8.38 7.55
N PHE A 391 -17.31 8.91 8.15
CA PHE A 391 -18.32 9.69 7.44
C PHE A 391 -17.75 10.97 6.86
N SER A 392 -16.92 11.69 7.62
CA SER A 392 -16.25 12.89 7.14
C SER A 392 -15.32 12.60 5.96
N ASP A 393 -14.59 11.47 5.98
CA ASP A 393 -13.70 11.08 4.88
C ASP A 393 -14.48 10.66 3.64
N VAL A 394 -15.50 9.80 3.79
CA VAL A 394 -16.36 9.36 2.66
C VAL A 394 -17.06 10.56 2.03
N LYS A 395 -17.60 11.48 2.85
CA LYS A 395 -18.22 12.73 2.39
C LYS A 395 -17.22 13.57 1.61
N ARG A 396 -16.04 13.83 2.16
CA ARG A 396 -14.96 14.58 1.51
C ARG A 396 -14.57 13.96 0.17
N ARG A 397 -14.37 12.63 0.10
CA ARG A 397 -13.96 11.93 -1.13
C ARG A 397 -15.05 11.96 -2.20
N ASN A 398 -16.31 11.76 -1.81
CA ASN A 398 -17.43 11.85 -2.74
C ASN A 398 -17.68 13.26 -3.25
N GLU A 399 -17.62 14.27 -2.38
CA GLU A 399 -17.74 15.68 -2.75
C GLU A 399 -16.58 16.16 -3.62
N ALA A 400 -15.36 15.64 -3.40
CA ALA A 400 -14.22 15.89 -4.27
C ALA A 400 -14.39 15.27 -5.66
N MET A 401 -14.94 14.05 -5.76
CA MET A 401 -15.27 13.43 -7.06
C MET A 401 -16.45 14.11 -7.76
N LEU A 402 -17.35 14.75 -7.01
CA LEU A 402 -18.46 15.58 -7.53
C LEU A 402 -18.06 17.04 -7.77
N PHE A 403 -16.79 17.40 -7.53
CA PHE A 403 -16.25 18.76 -7.65
C PHE A 403 -17.01 19.84 -6.84
N ARG A 404 -17.73 19.45 -5.77
CA ARG A 404 -18.56 20.39 -4.97
C ARG A 404 -17.75 21.16 -3.92
N HIS A 405 -16.79 20.49 -3.29
CA HIS A 405 -15.88 21.07 -2.30
C HIS A 405 -14.47 20.57 -2.59
N LEU A 406 -13.86 21.15 -3.62
CA LEU A 406 -12.45 20.92 -3.90
C LEU A 406 -11.64 21.59 -2.79
N PRO A 407 -10.72 20.88 -2.10
CA PRO A 407 -9.55 21.54 -1.55
C PRO A 407 -8.91 22.35 -2.68
N PRO A 408 -8.31 23.53 -2.45
CA PRO A 408 -7.67 24.30 -3.51
C PRO A 408 -6.72 23.38 -4.29
N ARG A 409 -7.19 22.93 -5.45
CA ARG A 409 -6.57 21.88 -6.23
C ARG A 409 -5.94 22.59 -7.42
N VAL A 410 -4.61 22.59 -7.44
CA VAL A 410 -3.76 23.11 -8.53
C VAL A 410 -3.87 22.19 -9.75
N VAL A 411 -5.08 22.07 -10.33
CA VAL A 411 -5.39 21.15 -11.45
C VAL A 411 -5.01 21.73 -12.81
N GLY A 412 -4.30 22.85 -12.84
CA GLY A 412 -3.67 23.38 -14.05
C GLY A 412 -2.26 22.87 -14.31
N SER A 413 -1.62 22.03 -13.48
CA SER A 413 -0.14 21.99 -13.46
C SER A 413 0.55 21.25 -14.60
N LEU A 414 0.39 19.94 -14.82
CA LEU A 414 1.39 19.26 -15.66
C LEU A 414 1.39 19.68 -17.14
N THR A 415 0.24 19.74 -17.80
CA THR A 415 0.21 20.14 -19.22
C THR A 415 0.52 21.62 -19.44
N SER A 416 0.05 22.51 -18.55
CA SER A 416 0.43 23.94 -18.55
C SER A 416 1.92 24.10 -18.25
N ALA A 417 2.44 23.46 -17.21
CA ALA A 417 3.84 23.54 -16.84
C ALA A 417 4.72 22.96 -17.96
N LEU A 418 4.30 21.90 -18.64
CA LEU A 418 5.00 21.39 -19.81
C LEU A 418 4.96 22.37 -21.00
N SER A 419 3.85 23.09 -21.24
CA SER A 419 3.83 24.15 -22.26
C SER A 419 4.68 25.35 -21.86
N ASP A 420 4.67 25.72 -20.57
CA ASP A 420 5.44 26.82 -20.00
C ASP A 420 6.95 26.51 -20.08
N ILE A 421 7.37 25.30 -19.71
CA ILE A 421 8.75 24.83 -19.84
C ILE A 421 9.16 24.74 -21.31
N LYS A 422 8.29 24.28 -22.22
CA LYS A 422 8.57 24.28 -23.67
C LYS A 422 8.79 25.69 -24.21
N LEU A 423 7.98 26.66 -23.78
CA LEU A 423 8.16 28.07 -24.13
C LEU A 423 9.49 28.59 -23.59
N LEU A 424 9.82 28.33 -22.33
CA LEU A 424 11.09 28.76 -21.73
C LEU A 424 12.30 28.14 -22.43
N ASN A 425 12.24 26.85 -22.78
CA ASN A 425 13.29 26.16 -23.55
C ASN A 425 13.43 26.65 -24.99
N SER A 426 12.43 27.36 -25.54
CA SER A 426 12.52 27.97 -26.87
C SER A 426 13.27 29.30 -26.89
N LEU A 427 13.58 29.88 -25.72
CA LEU A 427 14.30 31.15 -25.61
C LEU A 427 15.74 30.99 -26.10
N SER A 428 16.18 31.92 -26.94
CA SER A 428 17.53 31.96 -27.48
C SER A 428 18.03 33.40 -27.64
N GLY A 429 19.30 33.60 -28.00
CA GLY A 429 19.87 34.94 -28.17
C GLY A 429 19.25 35.79 -29.29
N LYS A 430 18.37 35.20 -30.13
CA LYS A 430 17.63 35.92 -31.19
C LYS A 430 16.18 36.23 -30.80
N THR A 431 15.73 35.76 -29.64
CA THR A 431 14.34 35.94 -29.20
C THR A 431 14.15 37.34 -28.64
N ASP A 432 13.15 38.06 -29.14
CA ASP A 432 12.74 39.35 -28.58
C ASP A 432 11.93 39.13 -27.30
N MET A 433 12.50 39.52 -26.16
CA MET A 433 11.91 39.28 -24.84
C MET A 433 10.62 40.07 -24.60
N ASP A 434 10.38 41.17 -25.34
CA ASP A 434 9.16 41.96 -25.20
C ASP A 434 7.93 41.23 -25.76
N THR A 435 8.16 40.32 -26.71
CA THR A 435 7.11 39.52 -27.38
C THR A 435 6.72 38.26 -26.62
N VAL A 436 7.52 37.84 -25.64
CA VAL A 436 7.30 36.59 -24.89
C VAL A 436 6.21 36.81 -23.82
N MET A 437 5.03 36.22 -24.04
CA MET A 437 3.91 36.27 -23.10
C MET A 437 3.95 35.10 -22.12
N PHE A 438 4.94 35.06 -21.23
CA PHE A 438 5.01 34.04 -20.18
C PHE A 438 4.00 34.31 -19.06
N PHE A 439 3.95 35.55 -18.59
CA PHE A 439 2.95 36.03 -17.63
C PHE A 439 1.79 36.68 -18.40
N ASP A 440 0.59 36.12 -18.27
CA ASP A 440 -0.63 36.67 -18.88
C ASP A 440 -1.22 37.74 -17.97
N THR A 441 -0.86 38.98 -18.27
CA THR A 441 -1.28 40.14 -17.50
C THR A 441 -2.80 40.37 -17.46
N SER A 442 -3.60 39.76 -18.34
CA SER A 442 -5.04 40.03 -18.47
C SER A 442 -5.96 39.18 -17.59
N SER A 443 -5.49 38.00 -17.16
CA SER A 443 -6.30 36.97 -16.48
C SER A 443 -5.62 36.38 -15.24
N GLU A 444 -4.46 36.90 -14.84
CA GLU A 444 -3.69 36.34 -13.73
C GLU A 444 -4.30 36.68 -12.36
N THR A 445 -4.78 35.64 -11.67
CA THR A 445 -4.95 35.68 -10.21
C THR A 445 -3.57 35.61 -9.54
N GLN A 446 -3.42 36.16 -8.33
CA GLN A 446 -2.16 36.09 -7.55
C GLN A 446 -1.62 34.65 -7.49
N THR A 447 -2.48 33.67 -7.28
CA THR A 447 -2.12 32.25 -7.24
C THR A 447 -1.51 31.71 -8.55
N THR A 448 -1.98 32.17 -9.71
CA THR A 448 -1.43 31.76 -11.01
C THR A 448 -0.06 32.37 -11.28
N PHE A 449 0.19 33.59 -10.79
CA PHE A 449 1.48 34.24 -10.88
C PHE A 449 2.52 33.51 -10.02
N SER A 450 2.23 33.26 -8.73
CA SER A 450 3.14 32.54 -7.82
C SER A 450 3.59 31.19 -8.40
N ARG A 451 2.66 30.45 -9.01
CA ARG A 451 2.97 29.17 -9.67
C ARG A 451 3.88 29.33 -10.89
N LYS A 452 3.60 30.30 -11.77
CA LYS A 452 4.44 30.55 -12.95
C LYS A 452 5.82 31.07 -12.56
N LEU A 453 5.88 31.89 -11.51
CA LEU A 453 7.12 32.38 -10.94
C LEU A 453 7.96 31.21 -10.41
N ASP A 454 7.37 30.30 -9.64
CA ASP A 454 8.06 29.09 -9.17
C ASP A 454 8.63 28.27 -10.33
N ILE A 455 7.84 28.01 -11.39
CA ILE A 455 8.30 27.32 -12.60
C ILE A 455 9.49 28.05 -13.25
N LEU A 456 9.42 29.38 -13.35
CA LEU A 456 10.46 30.20 -13.97
C LEU A 456 11.76 30.18 -13.16
N LEU A 457 11.67 30.34 -11.84
CA LEU A 457 12.82 30.33 -10.93
C LEU A 457 13.49 28.95 -10.93
N THR A 458 12.70 27.88 -10.78
CA THR A 458 13.18 26.50 -10.82
C THR A 458 13.83 26.18 -12.17
N TRP A 459 13.17 26.47 -13.30
CA TRP A 459 13.74 26.28 -14.64
C TRP A 459 15.09 26.98 -14.84
N SER A 460 15.27 28.16 -14.24
CA SER A 460 16.49 28.94 -14.37
C SER A 460 17.68 28.38 -13.57
N VAL A 461 17.40 27.61 -12.52
CA VAL A 461 18.39 27.15 -11.54
C VAL A 461 18.76 25.68 -11.71
N THR A 462 17.79 24.80 -12.03
CA THR A 462 18.00 23.34 -12.04
C THR A 462 19.12 22.92 -13.00
N SER A 463 19.95 21.97 -12.57
CA SER A 463 21.06 21.37 -13.34
C SER A 463 20.60 20.53 -14.54
N LEU A 464 19.33 20.07 -14.53
CA LEU A 464 18.70 19.23 -15.56
C LEU A 464 18.41 19.94 -16.88
N GLN A 465 18.47 21.28 -16.92
CA GLN A 465 18.26 22.07 -18.14
C GLN A 465 19.59 22.69 -18.59
N TYR A 466 19.81 22.77 -19.91
CA TYR A 466 21.05 23.31 -20.47
C TYR A 466 20.91 24.79 -20.84
N GLY A 467 21.95 25.59 -20.59
CA GLY A 467 22.06 26.97 -21.05
C GLY A 467 22.41 27.97 -19.96
N ASP A 468 23.45 28.78 -20.21
CA ASP A 468 23.90 29.84 -19.29
C ASP A 468 23.04 31.11 -19.35
N HIS A 469 22.17 31.22 -20.36
CA HIS A 469 21.29 32.36 -20.57
C HIS A 469 20.05 32.34 -19.65
N ARG A 470 19.70 31.18 -19.06
CA ARG A 470 18.43 30.99 -18.33
C ARG A 470 18.22 31.96 -17.17
N PRO A 471 19.19 32.19 -16.26
CA PRO A 471 19.02 33.15 -15.17
C PRO A 471 18.86 34.60 -15.66
N TYR A 472 19.52 34.96 -16.77
CA TYR A 472 19.37 36.27 -17.39
C TYR A 472 18.00 36.43 -18.06
N ALA A 473 17.52 35.38 -18.73
CA ALA A 473 16.19 35.35 -19.34
C ALA A 473 15.09 35.45 -18.29
N ALA A 474 15.19 34.71 -17.18
CA ALA A 474 14.26 34.77 -16.06
C ALA A 474 14.20 36.18 -15.44
N ALA A 475 15.36 36.79 -15.16
CA ALA A 475 15.41 38.17 -14.66
C ALA A 475 14.81 39.19 -15.65
N CYS A 476 14.99 38.98 -16.96
CA CYS A 476 14.41 39.84 -18.00
C CYS A 476 12.87 39.71 -18.07
N LEU A 477 12.34 38.48 -18.08
CA LEU A 477 10.88 38.24 -18.10
C LEU A 477 10.20 38.85 -16.87
N LEU A 478 10.81 38.69 -15.69
CA LEU A 478 10.30 39.31 -14.46
C LEU A 478 10.36 40.84 -14.49
N ARG A 479 11.41 41.40 -15.08
CA ARG A 479 11.53 42.86 -15.25
C ARG A 479 10.44 43.41 -16.17
N GLU A 480 10.17 42.76 -17.29
CA GLU A 480 9.11 43.20 -18.20
C GLU A 480 7.72 43.03 -17.59
N TRP A 481 7.49 41.97 -16.81
CA TRP A 481 6.26 41.83 -16.03
C TRP A 481 6.11 42.96 -15.00
N ARG A 482 7.15 43.24 -14.20
CA ARG A 482 7.16 44.33 -13.21
C ARG A 482 6.88 45.68 -13.87
N LYS A 483 7.46 45.95 -15.04
CA LYS A 483 7.21 47.18 -15.81
C LYS A 483 5.73 47.29 -16.22
N LYS A 484 5.16 46.25 -16.83
CA LYS A 484 3.75 46.21 -17.27
C LYS A 484 2.76 46.29 -16.11
N VAL A 485 3.06 45.67 -14.96
CA VAL A 485 2.21 45.72 -13.76
C VAL A 485 2.36 47.07 -13.05
N GLY A 486 3.57 47.60 -12.92
CA GLY A 486 3.82 48.90 -12.31
C GLY A 486 3.13 50.03 -13.07
N GLU A 487 3.17 50.02 -14.40
CA GLU A 487 2.42 50.98 -15.23
C GLU A 487 0.90 50.89 -14.99
N ARG A 488 0.36 49.69 -14.76
CA ARG A 488 -1.06 49.51 -14.44
C ARG A 488 -1.39 49.93 -13.01
N ALA A 489 -0.54 49.64 -12.04
CA ALA A 489 -0.71 50.07 -10.66
C ALA A 489 -0.76 51.60 -10.57
N ILE A 490 0.10 52.30 -11.32
CA ILE A 490 0.08 53.76 -11.43
C ILE A 490 -1.24 54.27 -12.04
N ARG A 491 -1.76 53.61 -13.09
CA ARG A 491 -3.05 53.99 -13.71
C ARG A 491 -4.26 53.76 -12.80
N HIS A 492 -4.18 52.81 -11.87
CA HIS A 492 -5.28 52.38 -11.00
C HIS A 492 -5.08 52.76 -9.52
N GLU A 493 -4.08 53.58 -9.19
CA GLU A 493 -3.71 53.97 -7.81
C GLU A 493 -3.52 52.77 -6.85
N ALA A 494 -3.02 51.65 -7.38
CA ALA A 494 -2.75 50.45 -6.60
C ALA A 494 -1.33 50.45 -6.01
N ALA A 495 -1.08 49.60 -5.01
CA ALA A 495 0.23 49.42 -4.41
C ALA A 495 1.28 48.94 -5.44
N SER A 496 2.55 49.31 -5.21
CA SER A 496 3.65 48.88 -6.07
C SER A 496 3.79 47.35 -6.06
N PRO A 497 4.02 46.68 -7.20
CA PRO A 497 4.27 45.24 -7.23
C PRO A 497 5.61 44.84 -6.59
N ASP A 498 6.45 45.79 -6.20
CA ASP A 498 7.80 45.54 -5.69
C ASP A 498 7.81 44.74 -4.38
N GLU A 499 6.92 45.06 -3.45
CA GLU A 499 6.79 44.31 -2.18
C GLU A 499 6.28 42.89 -2.44
N TYR A 500 5.33 42.75 -3.35
CA TYR A 500 4.77 41.45 -3.71
C TYR A 500 5.81 40.52 -4.37
N ILE A 501 6.60 41.03 -5.34
CA ILE A 501 7.69 40.25 -5.94
C ILE A 501 8.73 39.89 -4.87
N GLN A 502 9.07 40.84 -4.00
CA GLN A 502 10.04 40.61 -2.92
C GLN A 502 9.59 39.46 -2.01
N ASP A 503 8.30 39.36 -1.69
CA ASP A 503 7.73 38.31 -0.85
C ASP A 503 7.74 36.96 -1.55
N GLU A 504 7.24 36.88 -2.77
CA GLU A 504 7.18 35.61 -3.52
C GLU A 504 8.57 35.04 -3.82
N VAL A 505 9.53 35.90 -4.18
CA VAL A 505 10.91 35.49 -4.44
C VAL A 505 11.63 35.09 -3.14
N PHE A 506 11.28 35.71 -2.00
CA PHE A 506 11.76 35.30 -0.70
C PHE A 506 11.21 33.94 -0.28
N ASP A 507 9.90 33.75 -0.41
CA ASP A 507 9.22 32.50 -0.07
C ASP A 507 9.76 31.34 -0.90
N TRP A 508 10.12 31.59 -2.17
CA TRP A 508 10.79 30.59 -3.00
C TRP A 508 12.17 30.19 -2.44
N LEU A 509 13.01 31.13 -1.98
CA LEU A 509 14.28 30.79 -1.33
C LEU A 509 14.11 29.99 -0.05
N ASP A 510 13.07 30.30 0.74
CA ASP A 510 12.79 29.66 2.02
C ASP A 510 12.25 28.23 1.81
N THR A 511 11.33 28.04 0.87
CA THR A 511 10.53 26.82 0.74
C THR A 511 10.99 25.85 -0.36
N SER A 512 11.68 26.33 -1.41
CA SER A 512 12.03 25.48 -2.56
C SER A 512 13.08 24.42 -2.20
N SER A 513 12.85 23.19 -2.66
CA SER A 513 13.84 22.10 -2.59
C SER A 513 14.99 22.33 -3.56
N ASP A 514 14.73 22.84 -4.76
CA ASP A 514 15.75 23.08 -5.78
C ASP A 514 16.74 24.17 -5.35
N ALA A 515 16.26 25.18 -4.61
CA ALA A 515 17.12 26.21 -4.02
C ALA A 515 18.02 25.65 -2.90
N ALA A 516 17.58 24.59 -2.21
CA ALA A 516 18.29 23.96 -1.11
C ALA A 516 19.56 23.22 -1.54
N GLU A 517 19.56 22.71 -2.77
CA GLU A 517 20.58 21.80 -3.24
C GLU A 517 21.92 22.54 -3.42
N PRO A 518 23.02 22.03 -2.85
CA PRO A 518 24.32 22.70 -2.92
C PRO A 518 24.85 22.82 -4.35
N GLU A 519 24.48 21.90 -5.25
CA GLU A 519 24.87 21.95 -6.67
C GLU A 519 24.24 23.13 -7.42
N ASN A 520 23.04 23.54 -7.01
CA ASN A 520 22.28 24.61 -7.64
C ASN A 520 22.68 26.01 -7.13
N LEU A 521 23.40 26.08 -5.99
CA LEU A 521 23.79 27.32 -5.32
C LEU A 521 24.49 28.35 -6.25
N PRO A 522 25.43 27.99 -7.15
CA PRO A 522 26.03 28.95 -8.08
C PRO A 522 25.01 29.56 -9.05
N ALA A 523 24.02 28.78 -9.50
CA ALA A 523 22.96 29.24 -10.40
C ALA A 523 21.96 30.14 -9.67
N VAL A 524 21.56 29.77 -8.45
CA VAL A 524 20.75 30.63 -7.55
C VAL A 524 21.45 31.97 -7.33
N ALA A 525 22.74 31.94 -6.97
CA ALA A 525 23.51 33.16 -6.73
C ALA A 525 23.63 34.05 -7.96
N LEU A 526 23.70 33.46 -9.15
CA LEU A 526 23.73 34.20 -10.41
C LEU A 526 22.37 34.83 -10.72
N LEU A 527 21.27 34.09 -10.58
CA LEU A 527 19.90 34.57 -10.76
C LEU A 527 19.59 35.73 -9.81
N PHE A 528 19.76 35.51 -8.51
CA PHE A 528 19.49 36.52 -7.48
C PHE A 528 20.42 37.72 -7.60
N GLY A 529 21.67 37.53 -8.04
CA GLY A 529 22.55 38.64 -8.43
C GLY A 529 21.94 39.50 -9.55
N GLN A 530 21.36 38.89 -10.58
CA GLN A 530 20.65 39.64 -11.63
C GLN A 530 19.37 40.30 -11.12
N LEU A 531 18.59 39.64 -10.26
CA LEU A 531 17.38 40.23 -9.65
C LEU A 531 17.74 41.47 -8.81
N VAL A 532 18.81 41.40 -8.01
CA VAL A 532 19.35 42.54 -7.26
C VAL A 532 19.80 43.66 -8.21
N LYS A 533 20.52 43.32 -9.29
CA LYS A 533 20.98 44.30 -10.29
C LYS A 533 19.82 45.05 -10.95
N HIS A 534 18.70 44.36 -11.21
CA HIS A 534 17.52 44.95 -11.84
C HIS A 534 16.51 45.54 -10.84
N GLY A 535 16.81 45.53 -9.54
CA GLY A 535 15.92 46.07 -8.50
C GLY A 535 14.65 45.25 -8.27
N LEU A 536 14.64 43.99 -8.70
CA LEU A 536 13.54 43.03 -8.49
C LEU A 536 13.64 42.33 -7.13
N PHE A 537 14.81 42.36 -6.50
CA PHE A 537 15.04 41.79 -5.18
C PHE A 537 15.90 42.74 -4.33
N SER A 538 15.36 43.19 -3.21
CA SER A 538 16.06 44.02 -2.22
C SER A 538 16.88 43.13 -1.29
N TYR A 539 18.20 43.14 -1.49
CA TYR A 539 19.13 42.44 -0.59
C TYR A 539 19.06 42.98 0.85
N GLN A 540 18.82 44.29 1.01
CA GLN A 540 18.66 44.90 2.33
C GLN A 540 17.42 44.38 3.06
N GLY A 541 16.28 44.37 2.38
CA GLY A 541 15.01 43.89 2.92
C GLY A 541 15.10 42.41 3.29
N TYR A 542 15.80 41.62 2.46
CA TYR A 542 16.10 40.22 2.76
C TYR A 542 16.87 40.03 4.07
N VAL A 543 18.00 40.74 4.26
CA VAL A 543 18.78 40.65 5.50
C VAL A 543 17.98 41.11 6.71
N GLN A 544 17.21 42.20 6.58
CA GLN A 544 16.36 42.71 7.65
C GLN A 544 15.26 41.71 8.03
N ARG A 545 14.64 41.04 7.06
CA ARG A 545 13.62 40.01 7.29
C ARG A 545 14.19 38.80 8.03
N LEU A 546 15.38 38.33 7.64
CA LEU A 546 16.05 37.23 8.34
C LEU A 546 16.39 37.59 9.79
N ILE A 547 16.85 38.82 10.03
CA ILE A 547 17.11 39.32 11.39
C ILE A 547 15.80 39.42 12.20
N ALA A 548 14.73 39.94 11.60
CA ALA A 548 13.43 40.06 12.25
C ALA A 548 12.78 38.70 12.58
N ARG A 549 12.96 37.69 11.72
CA ARG A 549 12.53 36.30 11.95
C ARG A 549 13.33 35.61 13.06
N GLY A 550 14.53 36.09 13.37
CA GLY A 550 15.43 35.43 14.32
C GLY A 550 16.02 34.13 13.77
N GLU A 551 16.34 34.09 12.47
CA GLU A 551 16.86 32.91 11.80
C GLU A 551 18.14 32.39 12.48
N LEU A 552 18.14 31.12 12.88
CA LEU A 552 19.26 30.46 13.55
C LEU A 552 20.27 29.93 12.52
N GLY A 553 21.57 29.95 12.83
CA GLY A 553 22.60 29.34 11.97
C GLY A 553 23.13 30.22 10.83
N LEU A 554 22.90 31.54 10.90
CA LEU A 554 23.46 32.52 9.95
C LEU A 554 24.94 32.82 10.18
N LEU A 555 25.41 32.72 11.42
CA LEU A 555 26.81 33.03 11.76
C LEU A 555 27.73 31.89 11.32
N PHE A 556 28.90 32.25 10.78
CA PHE A 556 29.84 31.29 10.22
C PHE A 556 30.35 30.24 11.24
N GLY A 557 30.36 30.58 12.53
CA GLY A 557 30.86 29.73 13.61
C GLY A 557 29.79 28.96 14.40
N GLN A 558 28.51 28.99 13.99
CA GLN A 558 27.46 28.21 14.65
C GLN A 558 27.40 26.76 14.11
N GLU A 559 27.07 25.80 14.97
CA GLU A 559 26.90 24.38 14.59
C GLU A 559 25.65 24.15 13.74
N VAL A 560 24.59 24.94 13.96
CA VAL A 560 23.37 24.92 13.14
C VAL A 560 23.65 25.66 11.83
N HIS A 561 23.41 25.00 10.70
CA HIS A 561 23.63 25.56 9.36
C HIS A 561 22.30 25.93 8.69
N SER A 562 22.03 27.22 8.51
CA SER A 562 20.88 27.68 7.72
C SER A 562 21.28 27.83 6.24
N ARG A 563 20.39 27.41 5.32
CA ARG A 563 20.58 27.63 3.87
C ARG A 563 20.77 29.11 3.51
N HIS A 564 20.18 30.01 4.29
CA HIS A 564 20.27 31.45 4.06
C HIS A 564 21.69 31.99 4.31
N ARG A 565 22.52 31.29 5.11
CA ARG A 565 23.94 31.59 5.27
C ARG A 565 24.68 31.52 3.93
N ASP A 566 24.41 30.47 3.16
CA ASP A 566 25.06 30.26 1.86
C ASP A 566 24.56 31.26 0.83
N PHE A 567 23.26 31.54 0.79
CA PHE A 567 22.72 32.58 -0.09
C PHE A 567 23.30 33.96 0.21
N LEU A 568 23.39 34.36 1.48
CA LEU A 568 24.01 35.62 1.88
C LEU A 568 25.48 35.68 1.48
N ARG A 569 26.21 34.56 1.59
CA ARG A 569 27.62 34.48 1.21
C ARG A 569 27.82 34.58 -0.30
N TRP A 570 26.98 33.92 -1.09
CA TRP A 570 27.18 33.75 -2.53
C TRP A 570 26.55 34.85 -3.39
N ILE A 571 25.37 35.38 -3.04
CA ILE A 571 24.66 36.37 -3.87
C ILE A 571 25.51 37.65 -4.01
N ALA A 572 25.71 38.09 -5.25
CA ALA A 572 26.52 39.27 -5.55
C ALA A 572 25.78 40.57 -5.26
N ILE A 573 26.45 41.51 -4.60
CA ILE A 573 25.95 42.87 -4.38
C ILE A 573 26.58 43.77 -5.45
N HIS A 574 25.74 44.30 -6.34
CA HIS A 574 26.20 45.13 -7.46
C HIS A 574 26.35 46.62 -7.11
N SER A 575 25.77 47.06 -6.00
CA SER A 575 25.90 48.43 -5.48
C SER A 575 27.18 48.60 -4.67
N SER A 576 27.75 49.80 -4.70
CA SER A 576 28.92 50.17 -3.90
C SER A 576 28.55 50.64 -2.49
N ASP A 577 27.34 50.30 -2.01
CA ASP A 577 26.85 50.79 -0.72
C ASP A 577 27.58 50.11 0.43
N SER A 578 28.42 50.89 1.11
CA SER A 578 29.21 50.44 2.25
C SER A 578 28.34 49.96 3.42
N SER A 579 27.11 50.47 3.57
CA SER A 579 26.21 50.10 4.66
C SER A 579 25.72 48.66 4.52
N LEU A 580 25.30 48.27 3.30
CA LEU A 580 24.82 46.92 2.97
C LEU A 580 25.92 45.87 3.11
N ILE A 581 27.12 46.18 2.63
CA ILE A 581 28.28 45.29 2.76
C ILE A 581 28.62 45.08 4.24
N ARG A 582 28.56 46.14 5.05
CA ARG A 582 28.80 46.08 6.49
C ARG A 582 27.71 45.29 7.22
N GLN A 583 26.45 45.49 6.87
CA GLN A 583 25.32 44.75 7.43
C GLN A 583 25.45 43.25 7.15
N ARG A 584 25.69 42.86 5.89
CA ARG A 584 26.00 41.48 5.50
C ARG A 584 27.14 40.89 6.32
N ARG A 585 28.26 41.63 6.43
CA ARG A 585 29.44 41.19 7.17
C ARG A 585 29.13 40.94 8.64
N VAL A 586 28.37 41.83 9.28
CA VAL A 586 27.95 41.67 10.67
C VAL A 586 27.02 40.48 10.85
N THR A 587 26.09 40.23 9.92
CA THR A 587 25.19 39.08 9.97
C THR A 587 25.94 37.74 9.84
N LEU A 588 26.94 37.65 8.95
CA LEU A 588 27.68 36.41 8.71
C LEU A 588 28.81 36.14 9.72
N TYR A 589 29.53 37.18 10.15
CA TYR A 589 30.77 37.04 10.94
C TYR A 589 30.74 37.73 12.31
N GLY A 590 29.66 38.46 12.61
CA GLY A 590 29.53 39.23 13.84
C GLY A 590 30.29 40.55 13.83
N VAL A 591 30.04 41.38 14.84
CA VAL A 591 30.55 42.76 14.96
C VAL A 591 32.08 42.82 15.14
N ARG A 592 32.72 41.73 15.60
CA ARG A 592 34.14 41.71 16.00
C ARG A 592 35.09 41.11 14.96
N ALA A 593 34.61 40.63 13.81
CA ALA A 593 35.47 40.07 12.78
C ALA A 593 36.32 41.18 12.13
N ARG A 594 37.66 41.11 12.23
CA ARG A 594 38.60 42.09 11.64
C ARG A 594 39.02 41.73 10.22
N GLU A 595 39.32 40.46 9.97
CA GLU A 595 39.55 39.88 8.64
C GLU A 595 38.55 38.75 8.41
N THR A 596 37.93 38.70 7.23
CA THR A 596 37.02 37.61 6.84
C THR A 596 37.73 36.63 5.91
N PRO A 597 37.28 35.37 5.80
CA PRO A 597 37.79 34.43 4.79
C PRO A 597 37.63 34.98 3.36
N GLU A 598 36.61 35.79 3.11
CA GLU A 598 36.37 36.47 1.84
C GLU A 598 37.47 37.51 1.52
N ASP A 599 37.94 38.25 2.54
CA ASP A 599 39.05 39.20 2.39
C ASP A 599 40.37 38.48 2.06
N HIS A 600 40.57 37.27 2.61
CA HIS A 600 41.73 36.44 2.29
C HIS A 600 41.66 35.90 0.85
N ASN A 601 40.52 35.30 0.47
CA ASN A 601 40.29 34.82 -0.88
C ASN A 601 40.46 35.92 -1.92
N GLU A 602 39.90 37.11 -1.67
CA GLU A 602 40.05 38.25 -2.58
C GLU A 602 41.53 38.65 -2.77
N ARG A 603 42.37 38.56 -1.72
CA ARG A 603 43.82 38.83 -1.84
C ARG A 603 44.51 37.78 -2.72
N GLU A 604 44.19 36.50 -2.55
CA GLU A 604 44.76 35.41 -3.34
C GLU A 604 44.30 35.48 -4.80
N VAL A 605 43.01 35.69 -5.07
CA VAL A 605 42.49 35.92 -6.43
C VAL A 605 43.21 37.08 -7.11
N ARG A 606 43.43 38.18 -6.40
CA ARG A 606 44.19 39.33 -6.93
C ARG A 606 45.66 39.00 -7.18
N LYS A 607 46.28 38.08 -6.43
CA LYS A 607 47.66 37.61 -6.71
C LYS A 607 47.68 36.73 -7.96
N GLU A 608 46.76 35.79 -8.10
CA GLU A 608 46.61 34.94 -9.29
C GLU A 608 46.43 35.79 -10.57
N ILE A 609 45.53 36.79 -10.53
CA ILE A 609 45.30 37.67 -11.68
C ILE A 609 46.52 38.54 -12.01
N ARG A 610 47.26 39.03 -11.00
CA ARG A 610 48.50 39.78 -11.22
C ARG A 610 49.60 38.94 -11.85
N ALA A 611 49.69 37.66 -11.50
CA ALA A 611 50.64 36.73 -12.09
C ALA A 611 50.30 36.44 -13.56
N LEU A 612 49.01 36.37 -13.90
CA LEU A 612 48.56 36.17 -15.28
C LEU A 612 48.68 37.41 -16.18
N LEU A 613 48.45 38.60 -15.62
CA LEU A 613 48.42 39.86 -16.36
C LEU A 613 49.42 40.87 -15.76
N PRO A 614 50.74 40.57 -15.74
CA PRO A 614 51.73 41.46 -15.15
C PRO A 614 51.77 42.84 -15.83
N GLU A 615 51.46 42.87 -17.14
CA GLU A 615 51.39 44.08 -17.98
C GLU A 615 50.40 45.14 -17.44
N LEU A 616 49.29 44.72 -16.83
CA LEU A 616 48.30 45.63 -16.23
C LEU A 616 48.82 46.36 -14.98
N PHE A 617 49.84 45.81 -14.32
CA PHE A 617 50.31 46.26 -13.02
C PHE A 617 51.77 46.76 -13.04
N GLY A 618 52.34 46.97 -14.24
CA GLY A 618 53.70 47.48 -14.42
C GLY A 618 54.81 46.43 -14.29
N GLY A 619 54.46 45.13 -14.38
CA GLY A 619 55.43 44.04 -14.46
C GLY A 619 55.97 43.84 -15.88
N VAL A 620 57.14 43.20 -16.00
CA VAL A 620 57.76 42.86 -17.30
C VAL A 620 56.96 41.72 -17.96
N PRO A 621 56.62 41.80 -19.25
CA PRO A 621 55.89 40.74 -19.94
C PRO A 621 56.71 39.44 -19.98
N SER A 622 56.07 38.31 -19.65
CA SER A 622 56.66 36.99 -19.79
C SER A 622 56.90 36.72 -21.29
N SER A 623 58.14 36.80 -21.73
CA SER A 623 58.54 36.56 -23.11
C SER A 623 58.27 35.10 -23.50
N GLY A 624 57.35 34.86 -24.44
CA GLY A 624 57.36 33.66 -25.28
C GLY A 624 56.36 32.53 -24.99
N GLU A 625 55.38 32.68 -24.09
CA GLU A 625 54.30 31.67 -23.99
C GLU A 625 53.16 32.00 -24.96
N THR A 626 53.07 31.19 -26.03
CA THR A 626 51.87 31.03 -26.86
C THR A 626 50.65 30.96 -25.95
N LEU A 627 49.57 31.71 -26.26
CA LEU A 627 48.30 31.69 -25.50
C LEU A 627 47.88 30.24 -25.25
N GLN A 628 48.19 29.71 -24.06
CA GLN A 628 47.81 28.35 -23.71
C GLN A 628 46.29 28.31 -23.67
N THR A 629 45.70 27.30 -24.31
CA THR A 629 44.25 27.08 -24.37
C THR A 629 43.59 26.88 -23.01
N MET A 630 44.33 26.87 -21.90
CA MET A 630 43.85 26.70 -20.52
C MET A 630 44.57 27.62 -19.51
N PHE A 631 45.04 28.81 -19.90
CA PHE A 631 45.81 29.69 -19.00
C PHE A 631 45.08 30.01 -17.67
N TRP A 632 43.74 30.04 -17.69
CA TRP A 632 42.89 30.27 -16.52
C TRP A 632 42.93 29.14 -15.48
N ALA A 633 43.47 27.96 -15.79
CA ALA A 633 43.61 26.86 -14.83
C ALA A 633 44.54 27.21 -13.66
N SER A 634 45.44 28.18 -13.86
CA SER A 634 46.28 28.76 -12.81
C SER A 634 45.49 29.63 -11.81
N CYS A 635 44.27 30.06 -12.15
CA CYS A 635 43.38 30.81 -11.26
C CYS A 635 42.40 29.91 -10.51
N SER A 636 42.93 28.94 -9.77
CA SER A 636 42.10 27.97 -9.04
C SER A 636 41.23 28.62 -7.96
N THR A 637 41.75 29.65 -7.27
CA THR A 637 41.01 30.37 -6.24
C THR A 637 39.88 31.19 -6.85
N LEU A 638 40.12 31.85 -8.00
CA LEU A 638 39.07 32.61 -8.70
C LEU A 638 37.90 31.72 -9.15
N LEU A 639 38.20 30.55 -9.70
CA LEU A 639 37.18 29.65 -10.26
C LEU A 639 36.34 28.97 -9.17
N THR A 640 36.90 28.77 -7.98
CA THR A 640 36.22 28.16 -6.82
C THR A 640 35.58 29.18 -5.88
N ALA A 641 35.94 30.47 -6.00
CA ALA A 641 35.42 31.53 -5.15
C ALA A 641 33.89 31.73 -5.32
N PRO A 642 33.17 32.10 -4.24
CA PRO A 642 31.78 32.50 -4.30
C PRO A 642 31.52 33.61 -5.32
N ARG A 643 30.30 33.61 -5.88
CA ARG A 643 29.90 34.57 -6.92
C ARG A 643 30.04 36.03 -6.49
N TYR A 644 29.77 36.33 -5.22
CA TYR A 644 30.01 37.64 -4.62
C TYR A 644 31.46 38.12 -4.81
N GLU A 645 32.44 37.28 -4.49
CA GLU A 645 33.88 37.59 -4.59
C GLU A 645 34.32 37.71 -6.05
N GLN A 646 33.83 36.83 -6.93
CA GLN A 646 34.11 36.89 -8.38
C GLN A 646 33.63 38.20 -8.99
N VAL A 647 32.37 38.59 -8.74
CA VAL A 647 31.80 39.83 -9.28
C VAL A 647 32.48 41.05 -8.70
N ARG A 648 32.79 41.06 -7.40
CA ARG A 648 33.53 42.15 -6.75
C ARG A 648 34.89 42.33 -7.40
N THR A 649 35.65 41.26 -7.55
CA THR A 649 37.01 41.32 -8.11
C THR A 649 37.00 41.70 -9.59
N MET A 650 36.10 41.12 -10.39
CA MET A 650 36.03 41.41 -11.83
C MET A 650 35.47 42.81 -12.12
N LYS A 651 34.33 43.17 -11.52
CA LYS A 651 33.63 44.42 -11.81
C LYS A 651 34.21 45.61 -11.06
N GLN A 652 34.46 45.50 -9.76
CA GLN A 652 34.85 46.64 -8.93
C GLN A 652 36.37 46.88 -8.91
N TRP A 653 37.19 45.84 -9.14
CA TRP A 653 38.65 45.95 -9.10
C TRP A 653 39.31 45.84 -10.48
N LEU A 654 39.10 44.76 -11.23
CA LEU A 654 39.81 44.52 -12.49
C LEU A 654 39.34 45.44 -13.63
N LEU A 655 38.02 45.59 -13.83
CA LEU A 655 37.47 46.37 -14.94
C LEU A 655 37.90 47.85 -14.94
N PRO A 656 37.91 48.60 -13.81
CA PRO A 656 38.45 49.97 -13.79
C PRO A 656 39.95 50.05 -14.10
N ILE A 657 40.73 49.06 -13.68
CA ILE A 657 42.18 48.99 -13.95
C ILE A 657 42.41 48.72 -15.44
N LEU A 658 41.65 47.80 -16.03
CA LEU A 658 41.67 47.51 -17.46
C LEU A 658 41.32 48.76 -18.27
N ARG A 659 40.24 49.48 -17.89
CA ARG A 659 39.86 50.78 -18.49
C ARG A 659 41.01 51.79 -18.46
N LYS A 660 41.64 51.97 -17.29
CA LYS A 660 42.74 52.92 -17.12
C LYS A 660 43.96 52.52 -17.97
N HIS A 661 44.28 51.23 -18.04
CA HIS A 661 45.40 50.72 -18.83
C HIS A 661 45.19 50.96 -20.33
N ILE A 662 44.01 50.60 -20.86
CA ILE A 662 43.63 50.82 -22.27
C ILE A 662 43.67 52.31 -22.60
N ALA A 663 43.06 53.16 -21.76
CA ALA A 663 43.05 54.61 -21.96
C ALA A 663 44.46 55.24 -21.93
N SER A 664 45.40 54.68 -21.14
CA SER A 664 46.78 55.18 -21.03
C SER A 664 47.70 54.79 -22.18
N ARG A 665 47.39 53.69 -22.90
CA ARG A 665 48.22 53.17 -24.01
C ARG A 665 47.63 53.43 -25.40
N GLY A 666 46.37 53.82 -25.50
CA GLY A 666 45.71 54.15 -26.77
C GLY A 666 46.24 55.40 -27.49
N SER A 667 47.18 56.15 -26.90
CA SER A 667 47.76 57.37 -27.49
C SER A 667 49.17 57.20 -28.11
N GLY A 668 49.75 55.99 -28.11
CA GLY A 668 51.08 55.74 -28.65
C GLY A 668 51.06 54.70 -29.79
N GLU A 669 51.39 55.13 -30.99
CA GLU A 669 51.34 54.30 -32.21
C GLU A 669 52.40 53.17 -32.21
N ASP A 670 51.95 52.00 -32.67
CA ASP A 670 52.64 50.81 -33.16
C ASP A 670 53.28 49.76 -32.23
N ALA A 671 53.88 50.09 -31.08
CA ALA A 671 54.52 49.04 -30.26
C ALA A 671 53.61 48.43 -29.16
N GLY A 672 52.59 49.16 -28.69
CA GLY A 672 51.74 48.76 -27.56
C GLY A 672 50.45 47.99 -27.92
N SER A 673 50.11 47.91 -29.22
CA SER A 673 48.81 47.39 -29.68
C SER A 673 48.61 45.90 -29.42
N HIS A 674 49.66 45.09 -29.62
CA HIS A 674 49.58 43.64 -29.44
C HIS A 674 49.43 43.24 -27.96
N ASP A 675 50.14 43.91 -27.05
CA ASP A 675 50.06 43.67 -25.60
C ASP A 675 48.70 44.08 -25.01
N VAL A 676 48.18 45.23 -25.46
CA VAL A 676 46.84 45.69 -25.07
C VAL A 676 45.76 44.72 -25.55
N LEU A 677 45.85 44.24 -26.79
CA LEU A 677 44.92 43.26 -27.36
C LEU A 677 45.00 41.91 -26.64
N LYS A 678 46.21 41.44 -26.32
CA LYS A 678 46.44 40.21 -25.56
C LYS A 678 45.84 40.32 -24.16
N THR A 679 46.16 41.39 -23.44
CA THR A 679 45.66 41.66 -22.09
C THR A 679 44.14 41.80 -22.07
N PHE A 680 43.54 42.50 -23.04
CA PHE A 680 42.09 42.60 -23.18
C PHE A 680 41.46 41.23 -23.43
N THR A 681 42.02 40.44 -24.35
CA THR A 681 41.50 39.11 -24.69
C THR A 681 41.57 38.15 -23.50
N LEU A 682 42.69 38.13 -22.78
CA LEU A 682 42.86 37.33 -21.56
C LEU A 682 41.86 37.75 -20.47
N ALA A 683 41.66 39.06 -20.25
CA ALA A 683 40.68 39.57 -19.30
C ALA A 683 39.24 39.20 -19.70
N VAL A 684 38.90 39.32 -20.98
CA VAL A 684 37.57 38.93 -21.52
C VAL A 684 37.34 37.42 -21.35
N VAL A 685 38.35 36.58 -21.61
CA VAL A 685 38.26 35.13 -21.39
C VAL A 685 38.07 34.80 -19.91
N LEU A 686 38.78 35.47 -19.00
CA LEU A 686 38.58 35.31 -17.54
C LEU A 686 37.15 35.69 -17.15
N MET A 687 36.64 36.84 -17.62
CA MET A 687 35.27 37.26 -17.33
C MET A 687 34.23 36.30 -17.94
N ALA A 688 34.50 35.70 -19.10
CA ALA A 688 33.62 34.71 -19.72
C ALA A 688 33.57 33.41 -18.90
N ARG A 689 34.73 32.94 -18.42
CA ARG A 689 34.85 31.74 -17.56
C ARG A 689 34.17 31.93 -16.21
N THR A 690 34.29 33.12 -15.63
CA THR A 690 33.53 33.47 -14.43
C THR A 690 32.11 33.93 -14.75
N LYS A 691 31.55 33.71 -15.95
CA LYS A 691 30.19 34.11 -16.35
C LYS A 691 29.82 35.57 -16.03
N CYS A 692 30.79 36.48 -15.98
CA CYS A 692 30.63 37.90 -15.66
C CYS A 692 30.33 38.71 -16.93
N TYR A 693 29.34 38.29 -17.72
CA TYR A 693 29.05 38.86 -19.04
C TYR A 693 28.71 40.36 -19.01
N GLY A 694 28.13 40.86 -17.91
CA GLY A 694 27.90 42.30 -17.75
C GLY A 694 29.19 43.12 -17.75
N SER A 695 30.24 42.63 -17.08
CA SER A 695 31.56 43.27 -17.09
C SER A 695 32.25 43.14 -18.44
N MET A 696 32.02 42.05 -19.18
CA MET A 696 32.51 41.91 -20.57
C MET A 696 31.84 42.92 -21.50
N LEU A 697 30.52 43.11 -21.39
CA LEU A 697 29.79 44.09 -22.19
C LEU A 697 30.30 45.51 -21.90
N GLU A 698 30.45 45.84 -20.62
CA GLU A 698 31.06 47.09 -20.17
C GLU A 698 32.54 47.25 -20.56
N ALA A 699 33.24 46.15 -20.82
CA ALA A 699 34.61 46.16 -21.33
C ALA A 699 34.66 46.35 -22.85
N SER A 700 33.70 45.80 -23.60
CA SER A 700 33.59 45.97 -25.05
C SER A 700 33.17 47.38 -25.49
N SER A 701 32.61 48.16 -24.57
CA SER A 701 32.28 49.58 -24.81
C SER A 701 33.45 50.55 -24.54
N ILE A 702 34.60 50.03 -24.11
CA ILE A 702 35.87 50.76 -23.94
C ILE A 702 36.58 50.73 -25.29
#